data_AF-A0A8B7YX81-F1
#
_entry.id   AF-A0A8B7YX81-F1
#
_cell.length_a   1.000
_cell.length_b   1.000
_cell.length_c   1.000
_cell.angle_alpha   90.00
_cell.angle_beta   90.00
_cell.angle_gamma   90.00
#
_symmetry.space_group_name_H-M   'P 1'
#
loop_
_entity.id
_entity.type
_entity.pdbx_description
1 polymer ?
#
loop_
_entity_poly.entity_id
_entity_poly.type
_entity_poly.pdbx_seq_one_letter_code
_entity_poly.pdbx_strand_id
1 'polypeptide(L)'
;MCYNGGVCDDKTGKCICPPGFKGPNCVTACPAYSFGWNCEFRCGGRNLFGSSCNFVQFSLPDPFGISCISGRYGSGCSSGCPTGRFGADCLQECHCMFADNGCNSTTGVCNFGGCTDGWLGTNCQIPDVCPVGYYGLNCASMCHCNGKAACDKHTGYCSGRCAPGSTCVSWQCDSGYFGEDCSKACYCKDDTPCDAITGSCRSGLCLEQYQSDGTGICQFLLPVLSQPPKVEVDTTSATVRWEAWGSHPMDAGDGPVIEYTIYRSNPSTGSWVRVSTVQAKYQPPEGFSFLIDPLQQLTVYNFSVAAVREGDGGEGPRSPETTIRTEPQAMTIGTNIGLIVAVCALIAVIVIVVVVDYLRFRRFSKRLRPKSHSIASAVNMNSLAAYDNPLADDIPRNSVTMEGYDDVGNDANDGADAATTYEEVDLPWTKSLTVPIDQLSLGVKVIGTGHFGEVRLATVLLSDGHLKAAVKQLQVNAPASENERFLEEYRTLKDIGTHPNIVRMLAVAFHEDVLYVALEYLSNGDLRTYLRGARPDGGVGQSSLSDAKLLQFAFDVAKGMQHIAASGVIHRKVAAASILLDENMVPKISGFGLARCAEVIVEKPKKLFPPPRWMALESLKTNTFTSKSDVWSFGILLWEISSVGATPYAGIKSTSLGTRFENGYRLPKPDSCNDEIYGLMQQCWQENPKDRPPFKKVASILEGMAKGHKQQRYIQMSPRSETPHYLNIRPDQDDK
;
A
#
# COMPACT_ATOMS: atom_id res chain seq x y z
N MET A 1 -16.80 14.03 13.88
CA MET A 1 -16.48 13.65 15.28
C MET A 1 -15.82 14.84 15.95
N CYS A 2 -16.11 15.06 17.23
CA CYS A 2 -15.84 16.31 17.94
C CYS A 2 -15.10 16.01 19.26
N TYR A 3 -14.22 16.91 19.69
CA TYR A 3 -13.28 16.68 20.79
C TYR A 3 -13.23 17.87 21.77
N ASN A 4 -12.50 17.74 22.89
CA ASN A 4 -12.35 18.78 23.93
C ASN A 4 -13.70 19.30 24.47
N GLY A 5 -14.65 18.40 24.70
CA GLY A 5 -16.03 18.73 25.09
C GLY A 5 -16.90 19.32 23.96
N GLY A 6 -16.38 19.45 22.74
CA GLY A 6 -17.13 19.92 21.58
C GLY A 6 -18.24 18.97 21.13
N VAL A 7 -19.39 19.51 20.72
CA VAL A 7 -20.62 18.75 20.41
C VAL A 7 -20.97 18.86 18.93
N CYS A 8 -21.48 17.79 18.31
CA CYS A 8 -21.85 17.80 16.89
C CYS A 8 -23.25 18.41 16.67
N ASP A 9 -23.32 19.40 15.79
CA ASP A 9 -24.55 19.92 15.22
C ASP A 9 -25.24 18.84 14.35
N ASP A 10 -26.53 18.61 14.61
CA ASP A 10 -27.34 17.52 14.06
C ASP A 10 -27.71 17.73 12.58
N LYS A 11 -27.73 18.98 12.11
CA LYS A 11 -28.21 19.38 10.78
C LYS A 11 -27.09 19.59 9.77
N THR A 12 -25.90 19.95 10.23
CA THR A 12 -24.74 20.30 9.39
C THR A 12 -23.53 19.41 9.61
N GLY A 13 -23.52 18.57 10.65
CA GLY A 13 -22.42 17.64 10.96
C GLY A 13 -21.14 18.31 11.47
N LYS A 14 -21.21 19.57 11.92
CA LYS A 14 -20.07 20.38 12.37
C LYS A 14 -19.98 20.44 13.89
N CYS A 15 -18.78 20.62 14.44
CA CYS A 15 -18.56 20.61 15.89
C CYS A 15 -18.59 22.02 16.51
N ILE A 16 -19.43 22.24 17.52
CA ILE A 16 -19.53 23.47 18.33
C ILE A 16 -18.56 23.37 19.52
N CYS A 17 -17.79 24.43 19.81
CA CYS A 17 -16.64 24.38 20.73
C CYS A 17 -16.79 25.27 21.98
N PRO A 18 -16.25 24.86 23.15
CA PRO A 18 -16.33 25.61 24.42
C PRO A 18 -15.33 26.80 24.52
N PRO A 19 -15.45 27.67 25.55
CA PRO A 19 -14.70 28.93 25.63
C PRO A 19 -13.18 28.73 25.82
N GLY A 20 -12.45 28.88 24.71
CA GLY A 20 -11.00 28.68 24.65
C GLY A 20 -10.57 27.53 23.73
N PHE A 21 -11.48 26.91 22.98
CA PHE A 21 -11.17 25.91 21.94
C PHE A 21 -11.86 26.23 20.61
N LYS A 22 -11.30 25.71 19.51
CA LYS A 22 -11.70 26.03 18.15
C LYS A 22 -11.37 24.94 17.11
N GLY A 23 -11.81 25.20 15.87
CA GLY A 23 -11.56 24.36 14.70
C GLY A 23 -12.74 23.44 14.39
N PRO A 24 -12.76 22.81 13.19
CA PRO A 24 -13.92 22.05 12.68
C PRO A 24 -14.31 20.83 13.55
N ASN A 25 -13.42 20.41 14.44
CA ASN A 25 -13.55 19.29 15.37
C ASN A 25 -13.19 19.69 16.83
N CYS A 26 -13.05 21.00 17.12
CA CYS A 26 -12.70 21.57 18.43
C CYS A 26 -11.34 21.18 19.05
N VAL A 27 -10.44 20.57 18.26
CA VAL A 27 -9.11 20.09 18.71
C VAL A 27 -8.17 21.19 19.18
N THR A 28 -8.27 22.42 18.64
CA THR A 28 -7.23 23.46 18.85
C THR A 28 -7.59 24.43 19.96
N ALA A 29 -6.74 24.56 20.99
CA ALA A 29 -6.87 25.57 22.04
C ALA A 29 -6.62 27.02 21.52
N CYS A 30 -7.16 28.00 22.24
CA CYS A 30 -7.02 29.42 21.91
C CYS A 30 -5.77 30.08 22.52
N PRO A 31 -5.25 31.15 21.90
CA PRO A 31 -4.28 32.04 22.53
C PRO A 31 -4.77 32.58 23.89
N ALA A 32 -3.81 32.96 24.74
CA ALA A 32 -4.12 33.49 26.07
C ALA A 32 -5.15 34.63 26.02
N TYR A 33 -6.19 34.48 26.83
CA TYR A 33 -7.31 35.41 27.00
C TYR A 33 -8.17 35.65 25.75
N SER A 34 -8.23 34.69 24.81
CA SER A 34 -9.14 34.74 23.66
C SER A 34 -10.02 33.48 23.47
N PHE A 35 -11.16 33.66 22.78
CA PHE A 35 -12.23 32.67 22.60
C PHE A 35 -13.01 32.93 21.30
N GLY A 36 -13.84 31.97 20.87
CA GLY A 36 -14.60 32.00 19.60
C GLY A 36 -14.09 30.97 18.57
N TRP A 37 -14.81 30.80 17.45
CA TRP A 37 -14.55 29.77 16.43
C TRP A 37 -13.16 29.90 15.77
N ASN A 38 -12.58 31.10 15.80
CA ASN A 38 -11.23 31.39 15.34
C ASN A 38 -10.33 31.92 16.48
N CYS A 39 -10.84 32.03 17.70
CA CYS A 39 -10.26 32.72 18.87
C CYS A 39 -10.17 34.26 18.70
N GLU A 40 -11.21 34.82 18.08
CA GLU A 40 -11.36 36.19 17.59
C GLU A 40 -11.72 37.22 18.68
N PHE A 41 -12.33 36.79 19.80
CA PHE A 41 -12.73 37.68 20.90
C PHE A 41 -11.70 37.69 22.02
N ARG A 42 -11.49 38.82 22.70
CA ARG A 42 -10.50 38.98 23.79
C ARG A 42 -11.04 39.78 24.98
N CYS A 43 -10.60 39.44 26.19
CA CYS A 43 -10.87 40.23 27.39
C CYS A 43 -9.98 41.49 27.48
N GLY A 44 -10.44 42.51 28.23
CA GLY A 44 -9.69 43.76 28.48
C GLY A 44 -9.90 44.88 27.45
N GLY A 45 -10.84 44.74 26.52
CA GLY A 45 -11.11 45.75 25.49
C GLY A 45 -11.91 46.96 25.98
N ARG A 46 -11.24 48.12 26.13
CA ARG A 46 -11.79 49.45 26.52
C ARG A 46 -12.45 49.49 27.92
N ASN A 47 -11.81 50.22 28.84
CA ASN A 47 -12.32 50.62 30.16
C ASN A 47 -12.42 49.55 31.26
N LEU A 48 -11.56 48.52 31.25
CA LEU A 48 -11.28 47.70 32.44
C LEU A 48 -9.77 47.57 32.68
N PHE A 49 -9.32 47.86 33.91
CA PHE A 49 -7.92 47.74 34.32
C PHE A 49 -7.56 46.28 34.63
N GLY A 50 -7.22 45.49 33.60
CA GLY A 50 -6.74 44.13 33.78
C GLY A 50 -6.42 43.41 32.48
N SER A 51 -5.18 42.92 32.33
CA SER A 51 -4.68 42.26 31.12
C SER A 51 -5.11 40.80 30.97
N SER A 52 -6.28 40.41 31.48
CA SER A 52 -6.65 38.99 31.71
C SER A 52 -8.16 38.74 31.70
N CYS A 53 -8.58 37.51 31.38
CA CYS A 53 -9.97 37.03 31.50
C CYS A 53 -10.33 36.50 32.91
N ASN A 54 -9.51 36.77 33.93
CA ASN A 54 -9.88 36.44 35.31
C ASN A 54 -11.25 37.06 35.66
N PHE A 55 -12.09 36.31 36.40
CA PHE A 55 -13.41 36.74 36.86
C PHE A 55 -14.48 36.95 35.76
N VAL A 56 -14.27 36.47 34.53
CA VAL A 56 -15.25 36.59 33.43
C VAL A 56 -15.97 35.26 33.16
N GLN A 57 -17.31 35.31 33.11
CA GLN A 57 -18.19 34.21 32.69
C GLN A 57 -18.72 34.43 31.27
N PHE A 58 -19.01 33.34 30.57
CA PHE A 58 -19.43 33.30 29.17
C PHE A 58 -20.74 32.52 29.04
N SER A 59 -21.76 33.13 28.43
CA SER A 59 -23.00 32.44 28.08
C SER A 59 -22.91 31.91 26.65
N LEU A 60 -22.95 30.59 26.48
CA LEU A 60 -22.90 29.90 25.20
C LEU A 60 -24.28 29.34 24.78
N PRO A 61 -24.46 29.02 23.49
CA PRO A 61 -25.59 28.21 23.03
C PRO A 61 -25.67 26.84 23.70
N ASP A 62 -26.84 26.23 23.61
CA ASP A 62 -27.07 24.83 23.97
C ASP A 62 -26.06 23.90 23.26
N PRO A 63 -25.43 22.92 23.95
CA PRO A 63 -25.69 22.47 25.32
C PRO A 63 -24.79 23.10 26.41
N PHE A 64 -24.04 24.18 26.14
CA PHE A 64 -22.95 24.63 27.01
C PHE A 64 -23.35 25.56 28.16
N GLY A 65 -24.45 26.33 28.06
CA GLY A 65 -24.95 27.16 29.16
C GLY A 65 -23.99 28.29 29.60
N ILE A 66 -23.80 28.48 30.91
CA ILE A 66 -22.85 29.46 31.46
C ILE A 66 -21.55 28.73 31.82
N SER A 67 -20.41 29.25 31.34
CA SER A 67 -19.11 28.61 31.42
C SER A 67 -17.98 29.62 31.69
N CYS A 68 -16.95 29.23 32.44
CA CYS A 68 -15.70 29.99 32.59
C CYS A 68 -14.76 29.80 31.39
N ILE A 69 -13.88 30.78 31.12
CA ILE A 69 -12.79 30.58 30.14
C ILE A 69 -11.86 29.44 30.58
N SER A 70 -11.31 28.73 29.59
CA SER A 70 -10.33 27.67 29.81
C SER A 70 -9.20 28.04 30.77
N GLY A 71 -9.00 27.21 31.80
CA GLY A 71 -8.05 27.45 32.88
C GLY A 71 -8.62 28.21 34.09
N ARG A 72 -9.93 28.48 34.12
CA ARG A 72 -10.65 29.02 35.27
C ARG A 72 -11.89 28.18 35.59
N TYR A 73 -12.27 28.14 36.85
CA TYR A 73 -13.51 27.53 37.32
C TYR A 73 -14.08 28.28 38.55
N GLY A 74 -15.26 27.82 38.99
CA GLY A 74 -15.98 28.36 40.15
C GLY A 74 -16.95 29.47 39.77
N SER A 75 -17.90 29.75 40.67
CA SER A 75 -19.07 30.63 40.45
C SER A 75 -18.76 32.09 40.10
N GLY A 76 -17.50 32.50 40.12
CA GLY A 76 -17.01 33.80 39.66
C GLY A 76 -15.67 33.74 38.93
N CYS A 77 -15.32 32.59 38.31
CA CYS A 77 -14.10 32.36 37.50
C CYS A 77 -12.79 32.93 38.09
N SER A 78 -12.68 32.90 39.41
CA SER A 78 -11.57 33.45 40.20
C SER A 78 -10.38 32.49 40.31
N SER A 79 -10.68 31.19 40.28
CA SER A 79 -9.75 30.12 40.65
C SER A 79 -9.15 29.48 39.40
N GLY A 80 -7.83 29.31 39.36
CA GLY A 80 -7.16 28.50 38.34
C GLY A 80 -7.38 27.00 38.58
N CYS A 81 -7.38 26.18 37.53
CA CYS A 81 -7.70 24.76 37.66
C CYS A 81 -6.83 24.02 38.70
N PRO A 82 -7.39 23.04 39.41
CA PRO A 82 -6.61 22.11 40.21
C PRO A 82 -5.69 21.26 39.29
N THR A 83 -4.57 20.78 39.85
CA THR A 83 -3.65 19.86 39.17
C THR A 83 -4.43 18.65 38.63
N GLY A 84 -4.11 18.24 37.40
CA GLY A 84 -4.79 17.12 36.72
C GLY A 84 -6.07 17.49 35.97
N ARG A 85 -6.50 18.77 35.96
CA ARG A 85 -7.65 19.24 35.15
C ARG A 85 -7.34 20.48 34.30
N PHE A 86 -8.04 20.59 33.18
CA PHE A 86 -7.94 21.70 32.24
C PHE A 86 -9.27 22.01 31.56
N GLY A 87 -9.27 23.04 30.72
CA GLY A 87 -10.40 23.34 29.85
C GLY A 87 -11.33 24.37 30.46
N ALA A 88 -12.40 24.67 29.72
CA ALA A 88 -13.50 25.49 30.23
C ALA A 88 -14.08 24.83 31.49
N ASP A 89 -14.28 25.64 32.53
CA ASP A 89 -14.69 25.21 33.89
C ASP A 89 -13.81 24.11 34.52
N CYS A 90 -12.61 23.88 33.98
CA CYS A 90 -11.72 22.79 34.35
C CYS A 90 -12.35 21.39 34.23
N LEU A 91 -13.30 21.20 33.30
CA LEU A 91 -14.06 19.95 33.15
C LEU A 91 -13.29 18.82 32.45
N GLN A 92 -12.22 19.13 31.72
CA GLN A 92 -11.43 18.12 30.99
C GLN A 92 -10.31 17.57 31.89
N GLU A 93 -9.96 16.30 31.72
CA GLU A 93 -8.97 15.60 32.55
C GLU A 93 -7.62 15.52 31.83
N CYS A 94 -6.53 15.81 32.54
CA CYS A 94 -5.17 15.75 31.98
C CYS A 94 -4.74 14.30 31.72
N HIS A 95 -4.98 13.77 30.52
CA HIS A 95 -4.44 12.48 30.08
C HIS A 95 -2.95 12.63 29.72
N CYS A 96 -2.07 12.74 30.72
CA CYS A 96 -0.63 13.00 30.60
C CYS A 96 0.19 12.04 31.48
N MET A 97 1.41 11.65 31.08
CA MET A 97 2.23 10.68 31.84
C MET A 97 2.46 11.09 33.30
N PHE A 98 2.75 12.38 33.55
CA PHE A 98 3.18 12.87 34.87
C PHE A 98 2.11 13.77 35.51
N ALA A 99 1.03 13.14 35.98
CA ALA A 99 -0.12 13.82 36.59
C ALA A 99 0.24 14.82 37.70
N ASP A 100 1.24 14.51 38.55
CA ASP A 100 1.67 15.37 39.67
C ASP A 100 2.30 16.71 39.22
N ASN A 101 2.90 16.75 38.03
CA ASN A 101 3.38 18.00 37.41
C ASN A 101 2.27 18.73 36.62
N GLY A 102 1.10 18.11 36.47
CA GLY A 102 -0.08 18.62 35.81
C GLY A 102 0.03 18.80 34.29
N CYS A 103 -1.10 19.15 33.69
CA CYS A 103 -1.15 19.76 32.37
C CYS A 103 -1.52 21.25 32.48
N ASN A 104 -1.32 22.00 31.41
CA ASN A 104 -1.64 23.41 31.36
C ASN A 104 -3.16 23.61 31.48
N SER A 105 -3.59 24.18 32.61
CA SER A 105 -4.99 24.46 32.92
C SER A 105 -5.81 25.10 31.77
N THR A 106 -5.19 25.94 30.93
CA THR A 106 -5.87 26.65 29.83
C THR A 106 -5.86 25.88 28.49
N THR A 107 -4.99 24.90 28.28
CA THR A 107 -4.85 24.24 26.97
C THR A 107 -4.86 22.71 26.98
N GLY A 108 -4.75 22.07 28.14
CA GLY A 108 -4.62 20.61 28.27
C GLY A 108 -3.25 20.07 27.87
N VAL A 109 -2.36 20.91 27.33
CA VAL A 109 -1.01 20.51 26.94
C VAL A 109 -0.22 20.14 28.19
N CYS A 110 0.25 18.90 28.25
CA CYS A 110 0.97 18.32 29.36
C CYS A 110 2.25 19.11 29.67
N ASN A 111 2.47 19.49 30.94
CA ASN A 111 3.61 20.35 31.30
C ASN A 111 4.94 19.61 31.10
N PHE A 112 4.94 18.30 31.35
CA PHE A 112 6.02 17.36 31.04
C PHE A 112 5.40 16.02 30.58
N GLY A 113 6.13 15.29 29.73
CA GLY A 113 5.81 13.89 29.39
C GLY A 113 4.47 13.68 28.67
N GLY A 114 4.34 14.23 27.45
CA GLY A 114 3.46 13.73 26.39
C GLY A 114 2.00 13.40 26.76
N CYS A 115 1.33 12.67 25.88
CA CYS A 115 -0.02 12.18 26.14
C CYS A 115 0.01 10.80 26.77
N THR A 116 -0.88 10.57 27.75
CA THR A 116 -1.27 9.20 28.09
C THR A 116 -1.85 8.57 26.83
N ASP A 117 -1.32 7.42 26.48
CA ASP A 117 -1.32 6.99 25.10
C ASP A 117 -2.56 6.13 24.79
N GLY A 118 -2.89 5.90 23.52
CA GLY A 118 -4.27 5.57 23.10
C GLY A 118 -5.18 6.79 22.97
N TRP A 119 -4.68 7.92 23.46
CA TRP A 119 -5.15 9.25 23.12
C TRP A 119 -4.09 9.97 22.30
N LEU A 120 -4.45 10.35 21.08
CA LEU A 120 -3.65 11.13 20.14
C LEU A 120 -4.08 12.60 20.14
N GLY A 121 -3.25 13.45 19.54
CA GLY A 121 -3.49 14.88 19.41
C GLY A 121 -2.81 15.73 20.48
N THR A 122 -2.87 17.05 20.29
CA THR A 122 -2.04 18.02 21.01
C THR A 122 -2.34 18.14 22.50
N ASN A 123 -3.50 17.66 22.93
CA ASN A 123 -3.92 17.61 24.34
C ASN A 123 -4.72 16.32 24.63
N CYS A 124 -4.36 15.24 23.91
CA CYS A 124 -4.69 13.86 24.24
C CYS A 124 -6.19 13.52 24.12
N GLN A 125 -6.69 13.44 22.88
CA GLN A 125 -8.12 13.43 22.56
C GLN A 125 -8.64 12.42 21.49
N ILE A 126 -7.80 11.66 20.77
CA ILE A 126 -8.21 10.85 19.57
C ILE A 126 -7.86 9.33 19.64
N PRO A 127 -8.80 8.38 19.33
CA PRO A 127 -8.63 6.91 19.48
C PRO A 127 -8.47 6.09 18.17
N ASP A 128 -8.18 4.77 18.27
CA ASP A 128 -7.43 3.92 17.31
C ASP A 128 -8.02 3.54 15.92
N VAL A 129 -8.93 2.55 15.82
CA VAL A 129 -9.14 1.72 14.59
C VAL A 129 -10.15 2.29 13.55
N CYS A 130 -10.21 1.71 12.33
CA CYS A 130 -10.91 2.22 11.13
C CYS A 130 -12.02 1.31 10.53
N PRO A 131 -13.14 1.84 9.98
CA PRO A 131 -14.25 1.07 9.36
C PRO A 131 -13.96 0.33 8.03
N VAL A 132 -14.98 -0.41 7.55
CA VAL A 132 -15.04 -1.16 6.28
C VAL A 132 -15.46 -0.26 5.11
N GLY A 133 -14.97 -0.55 3.89
CA GLY A 133 -15.17 0.29 2.69
C GLY A 133 -14.25 1.51 2.64
N TYR A 134 -13.55 1.79 3.74
CA TYR A 134 -12.67 2.93 3.90
C TYR A 134 -11.21 2.50 4.11
N TYR A 135 -10.35 3.12 3.31
CA TYR A 135 -8.91 2.91 3.23
C TYR A 135 -8.15 4.21 3.49
N GLY A 136 -6.84 4.09 3.49
CA GLY A 136 -5.93 5.13 3.89
C GLY A 136 -5.88 5.33 5.40
N LEU A 137 -4.99 6.25 5.74
CA LEU A 137 -4.79 6.75 7.09
C LEU A 137 -6.01 7.64 7.48
N ASN A 138 -6.50 7.53 8.73
CA ASN A 138 -7.83 8.01 9.20
C ASN A 138 -9.05 7.49 8.43
N CYS A 139 -8.89 6.42 7.65
CA CYS A 139 -9.98 5.85 6.85
C CYS A 139 -10.60 6.90 5.89
N ALA A 140 -9.80 7.86 5.42
CA ALA A 140 -10.27 9.04 4.70
C ALA A 140 -10.59 8.81 3.22
N SER A 141 -10.23 7.67 2.64
CA SER A 141 -10.43 7.31 1.23
C SER A 141 -11.42 6.15 1.08
N MET A 142 -12.20 6.08 -0.01
CA MET A 142 -13.22 5.03 -0.22
C MET A 142 -12.83 4.06 -1.34
N CYS A 143 -13.06 2.75 -1.13
CA CYS A 143 -12.69 1.71 -2.10
C CYS A 143 -13.53 1.76 -3.40
N HIS A 144 -12.89 1.64 -4.58
CA HIS A 144 -13.59 1.48 -5.88
C HIS A 144 -13.53 0.03 -6.41
N CYS A 145 -13.84 -0.95 -5.56
CA CYS A 145 -13.85 -2.36 -5.94
C CYS A 145 -15.13 -2.79 -6.64
N ASN A 146 -14.99 -3.66 -7.63
CA ASN A 146 -16.13 -4.33 -8.24
C ASN A 146 -16.89 -5.14 -7.17
N GLY A 147 -18.22 -5.16 -7.26
CA GLY A 147 -19.09 -5.79 -6.26
C GLY A 147 -19.04 -5.21 -4.83
N LYS A 148 -18.44 -4.03 -4.62
CA LYS A 148 -18.22 -3.41 -3.29
C LYS A 148 -17.34 -4.25 -2.34
N ALA A 149 -16.43 -5.08 -2.88
CA ALA A 149 -15.47 -5.81 -2.06
C ALA A 149 -14.60 -4.86 -1.21
N ALA A 150 -14.07 -5.36 -0.08
CA ALA A 150 -13.11 -4.59 0.70
C ALA A 150 -11.80 -4.44 -0.08
N CYS A 151 -11.32 -3.21 -0.25
CA CYS A 151 -9.96 -2.97 -0.70
C CYS A 151 -8.96 -3.15 0.44
N ASP A 152 -7.70 -3.42 0.10
CA ASP A 152 -6.59 -3.24 1.02
C ASP A 152 -6.67 -1.83 1.62
N LYS A 153 -6.68 -1.73 2.95
CA LYS A 153 -7.05 -0.49 3.65
C LYS A 153 -5.96 0.60 3.56
N HIS A 154 -4.97 0.37 2.72
CA HIS A 154 -3.67 0.98 2.73
C HIS A 154 -3.37 1.59 1.36
N THR A 155 -3.31 0.73 0.36
CA THR A 155 -3.06 1.05 -1.04
C THR A 155 -4.33 1.37 -1.80
N GLY A 156 -5.50 0.89 -1.33
CA GLY A 156 -6.79 1.03 -2.01
C GLY A 156 -7.03 0.02 -3.14
N TYR A 157 -6.07 -0.86 -3.44
CA TYR A 157 -6.25 -1.92 -4.42
C TYR A 157 -7.16 -3.02 -3.90
N CYS A 158 -7.91 -3.61 -4.83
CA CYS A 158 -8.89 -4.65 -4.55
C CYS A 158 -8.25 -6.04 -4.64
N SER A 159 -8.78 -7.00 -3.88
CA SER A 159 -8.35 -8.42 -3.97
C SER A 159 -8.81 -9.11 -5.27
N GLY A 160 -9.61 -8.41 -6.08
CA GLY A 160 -10.00 -8.74 -7.43
C GLY A 160 -10.02 -7.46 -8.28
N ARG A 161 -10.84 -7.43 -9.34
CA ARG A 161 -10.89 -6.28 -10.27
C ARG A 161 -11.43 -4.99 -9.67
N CYS A 162 -10.98 -3.87 -10.22
CA CYS A 162 -11.55 -2.55 -10.03
C CYS A 162 -12.94 -2.45 -10.68
N ALA A 163 -13.79 -1.55 -10.19
CA ALA A 163 -15.07 -1.28 -10.84
C ALA A 163 -14.85 -0.66 -12.24
N PRO A 164 -15.76 -0.90 -13.23
CA PRO A 164 -15.66 -0.29 -14.55
C PRO A 164 -15.49 1.22 -14.51
N GLY A 165 -14.56 1.76 -15.31
CA GLY A 165 -14.25 3.19 -15.32
C GLY A 165 -13.32 3.67 -14.20
N SER A 166 -12.82 2.78 -13.35
CA SER A 166 -11.98 3.11 -12.18
C SER A 166 -10.72 2.25 -12.11
N THR A 167 -9.64 2.78 -11.54
CA THR A 167 -8.36 2.05 -11.33
C THR A 167 -8.20 1.55 -9.89
N CYS A 168 -9.31 1.24 -9.21
CA CYS A 168 -9.43 0.90 -7.77
C CYS A 168 -9.12 2.08 -6.83
N VAL A 169 -8.08 2.86 -7.16
CA VAL A 169 -7.52 3.99 -6.39
C VAL A 169 -7.83 5.36 -7.02
N SER A 170 -8.47 5.37 -8.19
CA SER A 170 -9.01 6.55 -8.88
C SER A 170 -10.42 6.23 -9.36
N TRP A 171 -11.33 7.20 -9.25
CA TRP A 171 -12.72 7.10 -9.70
C TRP A 171 -12.89 7.21 -11.23
N GLN A 172 -11.83 7.58 -11.96
CA GLN A 172 -11.81 7.68 -13.42
C GLN A 172 -10.55 7.03 -14.01
N CYS A 173 -10.69 6.43 -15.20
CA CYS A 173 -9.60 6.01 -16.07
C CYS A 173 -8.79 7.18 -16.64
N ASP A 174 -7.55 6.92 -17.04
CA ASP A 174 -6.76 7.86 -17.85
C ASP A 174 -7.38 8.03 -19.26
N SER A 175 -7.23 9.21 -19.86
CA SER A 175 -7.82 9.55 -21.16
C SER A 175 -7.44 8.54 -22.25
N GLY A 176 -8.43 7.96 -22.92
CA GLY A 176 -8.25 6.93 -23.93
C GLY A 176 -8.42 5.50 -23.42
N TYR A 177 -8.80 5.30 -22.15
CA TYR A 177 -9.04 3.98 -21.56
C TYR A 177 -10.41 3.86 -20.87
N PHE A 178 -10.95 2.64 -20.83
CA PHE A 178 -12.28 2.34 -20.27
C PHE A 178 -12.39 0.94 -19.65
N GLY A 179 -13.54 0.68 -19.00
CA GLY A 179 -13.95 -0.63 -18.52
C GLY A 179 -13.28 -1.05 -17.20
N GLU A 180 -13.37 -2.36 -16.88
CA GLU A 180 -12.76 -2.92 -15.67
C GLU A 180 -11.23 -2.79 -15.70
N ASP A 181 -10.65 -2.47 -14.56
CA ASP A 181 -9.23 -2.18 -14.36
C ASP A 181 -8.67 -1.03 -15.26
N CYS A 182 -9.54 -0.31 -15.98
CA CYS A 182 -9.20 0.60 -17.08
C CYS A 182 -8.31 -0.05 -18.17
N SER A 183 -8.49 -1.36 -18.39
CA SER A 183 -7.67 -2.17 -19.28
C SER A 183 -7.90 -1.88 -20.77
N LYS A 184 -9.13 -1.55 -21.18
CA LYS A 184 -9.50 -1.43 -22.60
C LYS A 184 -9.14 -0.05 -23.14
N ALA A 185 -8.52 0.02 -24.30
CA ALA A 185 -8.25 1.27 -25.00
C ALA A 185 -9.44 1.72 -25.88
N CYS A 186 -9.57 3.02 -26.12
CA CYS A 186 -10.65 3.64 -26.88
C CYS A 186 -10.21 4.13 -28.27
N TYR A 187 -11.10 3.97 -29.25
CA TYR A 187 -10.79 4.16 -30.67
C TYR A 187 -11.78 5.11 -31.36
N CYS A 188 -12.15 6.16 -30.63
CA CYS A 188 -13.04 7.23 -31.08
C CYS A 188 -12.35 8.15 -32.08
N LYS A 189 -13.13 8.74 -32.98
CA LYS A 189 -12.63 9.75 -33.91
C LYS A 189 -12.30 11.07 -33.22
N ASP A 190 -11.43 11.86 -33.85
CA ASP A 190 -11.08 13.24 -33.49
C ASP A 190 -10.46 13.41 -32.08
N ASP A 191 -9.68 12.42 -31.61
CA ASP A 191 -9.07 12.33 -30.27
C ASP A 191 -10.05 12.54 -29.10
N THR A 192 -11.35 12.33 -29.33
CA THR A 192 -12.39 12.53 -28.32
C THR A 192 -12.36 11.40 -27.28
N PRO A 193 -12.31 11.70 -25.97
CA PRO A 193 -12.42 10.66 -24.95
C PRO A 193 -13.77 9.94 -25.02
N CYS A 194 -13.71 8.62 -25.01
CA CYS A 194 -14.83 7.73 -24.73
C CYS A 194 -15.39 7.95 -23.31
N ASP A 195 -16.58 7.40 -23.07
CA ASP A 195 -17.05 7.15 -21.70
C ASP A 195 -16.13 6.13 -21.00
N ALA A 196 -15.68 6.43 -19.77
CA ALA A 196 -14.75 5.56 -19.05
C ALA A 196 -15.40 4.25 -18.56
N ILE A 197 -16.71 4.22 -18.34
CA ILE A 197 -17.44 3.05 -17.85
C ILE A 197 -17.79 2.14 -19.04
N THR A 198 -18.40 2.71 -20.10
CA THR A 198 -18.91 1.92 -21.23
C THR A 198 -17.93 1.78 -22.39
N GLY A 199 -17.05 2.76 -22.62
CA GLY A 199 -16.23 2.87 -23.83
C GLY A 199 -16.93 3.55 -25.01
N SER A 200 -18.17 4.01 -24.83
CA SER A 200 -18.95 4.62 -25.92
C SER A 200 -18.36 5.97 -26.33
N CYS A 201 -18.17 6.16 -27.63
CA CYS A 201 -17.63 7.39 -28.20
C CYS A 201 -18.71 8.48 -28.27
N ARG A 202 -18.40 9.68 -27.76
CA ARG A 202 -19.38 10.79 -27.66
C ARG A 202 -19.95 11.24 -29.02
N SER A 203 -19.19 11.08 -30.09
CA SER A 203 -19.60 11.36 -31.47
C SER A 203 -20.33 10.20 -32.16
N GLY A 204 -20.30 9.00 -31.57
CA GLY A 204 -20.70 7.74 -32.21
C GLY A 204 -19.79 7.31 -33.38
N LEU A 205 -18.69 8.03 -33.65
CA LEU A 205 -17.81 7.81 -34.80
C LEU A 205 -16.48 7.17 -34.37
N CYS A 206 -16.09 6.16 -35.12
CA CYS A 206 -14.85 5.40 -34.91
C CYS A 206 -13.73 5.86 -35.86
N LEU A 207 -12.49 5.51 -35.51
CA LEU A 207 -11.35 5.56 -36.43
C LEU A 207 -11.54 4.56 -37.59
N GLU A 208 -10.87 4.79 -38.72
CA GLU A 208 -11.12 4.11 -40.02
C GLU A 208 -10.80 2.60 -40.08
N GLN A 209 -10.48 1.97 -38.95
CA GLN A 209 -10.19 0.54 -38.79
C GLN A 209 -11.02 -0.13 -37.68
N TYR A 210 -12.09 0.54 -37.22
CA TYR A 210 -12.89 0.13 -36.07
C TYR A 210 -14.37 0.28 -36.38
N GLN A 211 -15.18 -0.66 -35.91
CA GLN A 211 -16.63 -0.64 -36.09
C GLN A 211 -17.34 -0.37 -34.76
N SER A 212 -18.47 0.33 -34.82
CA SER A 212 -19.34 0.49 -33.66
C SER A 212 -20.16 -0.79 -33.46
N ASP A 213 -20.18 -1.32 -32.25
CA ASP A 213 -20.98 -2.49 -31.86
C ASP A 213 -22.50 -2.23 -31.77
N GLY A 214 -22.95 -1.05 -32.19
CA GLY A 214 -24.33 -0.58 -32.07
C GLY A 214 -24.62 0.14 -30.74
N THR A 215 -23.73 0.06 -29.75
CA THR A 215 -23.80 0.80 -28.47
C THR A 215 -22.87 2.02 -28.43
N GLY A 216 -22.20 2.30 -29.56
CA GLY A 216 -21.26 3.41 -29.71
C GLY A 216 -19.85 3.11 -29.25
N ILE A 217 -19.56 1.87 -28.80
CA ILE A 217 -18.21 1.44 -28.46
C ILE A 217 -17.51 1.03 -29.77
N CYS A 218 -16.38 1.67 -30.06
CA CYS A 218 -15.58 1.37 -31.24
C CYS A 218 -14.64 0.18 -30.94
N GLN A 219 -14.85 -0.93 -31.64
CA GLN A 219 -14.14 -2.19 -31.42
C GLN A 219 -13.55 -2.73 -32.74
N PHE A 220 -12.56 -3.62 -32.63
CA PHE A 220 -12.15 -4.48 -33.74
C PHE A 220 -13.17 -5.60 -33.92
N LEU A 221 -13.43 -6.03 -35.15
CA LEU A 221 -14.14 -7.28 -35.42
C LEU A 221 -13.20 -8.45 -35.09
N LEU A 222 -13.60 -9.34 -34.18
CA LEU A 222 -12.72 -10.42 -33.72
C LEU A 222 -12.46 -11.48 -34.82
N PRO A 223 -11.25 -12.07 -34.89
CA PRO A 223 -10.89 -13.03 -35.93
C PRO A 223 -11.60 -14.38 -35.73
N VAL A 224 -12.56 -14.67 -36.60
CA VAL A 224 -13.35 -15.91 -36.64
C VAL A 224 -12.68 -16.93 -37.57
N LEU A 225 -12.34 -18.11 -37.05
CA LEU A 225 -12.01 -19.29 -37.85
C LEU A 225 -13.30 -20.04 -38.21
N SER A 226 -13.65 -20.06 -39.49
CA SER A 226 -14.90 -20.64 -39.99
C SER A 226 -14.88 -22.17 -40.12
N GLN A 227 -13.70 -22.80 -40.10
CA GLN A 227 -13.52 -24.24 -40.24
C GLN A 227 -13.18 -24.94 -38.91
N PRO A 228 -13.72 -26.16 -38.66
CA PRO A 228 -13.30 -26.98 -37.53
C PRO A 228 -11.84 -27.46 -37.70
N PRO A 229 -11.11 -27.69 -36.60
CA PRO A 229 -9.75 -28.22 -36.68
C PRO A 229 -9.77 -29.70 -37.11
N LYS A 230 -8.84 -30.11 -37.95
CA LYS A 230 -8.61 -31.53 -38.27
C LYS A 230 -7.89 -32.16 -37.07
N VAL A 231 -8.33 -33.31 -36.58
CA VAL A 231 -7.74 -33.94 -35.38
C VAL A 231 -7.35 -35.38 -35.69
N GLU A 232 -6.07 -35.68 -35.54
CA GLU A 232 -5.46 -37.00 -35.67
C GLU A 232 -5.27 -37.56 -34.25
N VAL A 233 -5.78 -38.75 -33.94
CA VAL A 233 -5.81 -39.30 -32.56
C VAL A 233 -5.13 -40.65 -32.49
N ASP A 234 -4.36 -40.84 -31.43
CA ASP A 234 -3.72 -42.07 -30.99
C ASP A 234 -4.36 -42.52 -29.65
N THR A 235 -3.97 -43.69 -29.15
CA THR A 235 -4.40 -44.30 -27.89
C THR A 235 -4.36 -43.33 -26.69
N THR A 236 -3.35 -42.48 -26.58
CA THR A 236 -3.18 -41.54 -25.45
C THR A 236 -2.86 -40.10 -25.84
N SER A 237 -2.89 -39.73 -27.14
CA SER A 237 -2.59 -38.36 -27.58
C SER A 237 -3.45 -37.92 -28.76
N ALA A 238 -3.49 -36.60 -29.03
CA ALA A 238 -4.17 -36.04 -30.20
C ALA A 238 -3.38 -34.88 -30.82
N THR A 239 -3.14 -34.94 -32.13
CA THR A 239 -2.60 -33.82 -32.92
C THR A 239 -3.75 -33.03 -33.52
N VAL A 240 -3.89 -31.78 -33.10
CA VAL A 240 -4.88 -30.82 -33.61
C VAL A 240 -4.22 -29.98 -34.70
N ARG A 241 -4.83 -29.88 -35.89
CA ARG A 241 -4.35 -29.11 -37.05
C ARG A 241 -5.39 -28.09 -37.53
N TRP A 242 -4.96 -26.92 -37.97
CA TRP A 242 -5.82 -25.87 -38.51
C TRP A 242 -5.09 -24.99 -39.54
N GLU A 243 -5.86 -24.36 -40.42
CA GLU A 243 -5.34 -23.43 -41.42
C GLU A 243 -5.27 -22.00 -40.85
N ALA A 244 -4.49 -21.10 -41.46
CA ALA A 244 -4.35 -19.74 -40.95
C ALA A 244 -5.66 -18.94 -41.14
N TRP A 245 -5.99 -18.08 -40.17
CA TRP A 245 -7.11 -17.16 -40.31
C TRP A 245 -6.98 -16.29 -41.57
N GLY A 246 -8.06 -16.22 -42.35
CA GLY A 246 -8.07 -15.55 -43.66
C GLY A 246 -7.67 -16.46 -44.84
N SER A 247 -7.32 -17.73 -44.58
CA SER A 247 -7.13 -18.73 -45.65
C SER A 247 -8.46 -19.20 -46.24
N HIS A 248 -9.54 -19.17 -45.45
CA HIS A 248 -10.87 -19.61 -45.89
C HIS A 248 -11.80 -18.41 -46.10
N PRO A 249 -12.55 -18.31 -47.24
CA PRO A 249 -13.32 -17.11 -47.60
C PRO A 249 -14.59 -16.86 -46.75
N MET A 250 -14.83 -17.67 -45.72
CA MET A 250 -15.87 -17.43 -44.69
C MET A 250 -15.28 -17.03 -43.33
N ASP A 251 -13.95 -16.91 -43.22
CA ASP A 251 -13.31 -16.28 -42.07
C ASP A 251 -13.64 -14.78 -42.05
N ALA A 252 -13.84 -14.23 -40.86
CA ALA A 252 -14.21 -12.83 -40.64
C ALA A 252 -13.35 -12.21 -39.54
N GLY A 253 -13.30 -10.87 -39.46
CA GLY A 253 -12.55 -10.13 -38.43
C GLY A 253 -11.45 -9.23 -38.99
N ASP A 254 -10.75 -8.57 -38.07
CA ASP A 254 -9.63 -7.66 -38.33
C ASP A 254 -8.31 -8.28 -37.86
N GLY A 255 -7.30 -8.22 -38.74
CA GLY A 255 -5.93 -8.63 -38.40
C GLY A 255 -5.16 -7.60 -37.55
N PRO A 256 -3.84 -7.81 -37.37
CA PRO A 256 -3.13 -9.07 -37.63
C PRO A 256 -3.42 -10.11 -36.52
N VAL A 257 -3.55 -11.37 -36.91
CA VAL A 257 -3.56 -12.50 -35.95
C VAL A 257 -2.12 -12.78 -35.52
N ILE A 258 -1.88 -12.77 -34.21
CA ILE A 258 -0.56 -12.93 -33.58
C ILE A 258 -0.37 -14.31 -32.94
N GLU A 259 -1.44 -14.99 -32.54
CA GLU A 259 -1.42 -16.35 -32.01
C GLU A 259 -2.76 -17.08 -32.20
N TYR A 260 -2.79 -18.37 -31.88
CA TYR A 260 -3.98 -19.22 -31.86
C TYR A 260 -4.07 -19.95 -30.52
N THR A 261 -5.25 -20.01 -29.92
CA THR A 261 -5.53 -20.76 -28.69
C THR A 261 -6.14 -22.11 -29.00
N ILE A 262 -5.59 -23.18 -28.45
CA ILE A 262 -6.09 -24.55 -28.62
C ILE A 262 -6.93 -24.95 -27.41
N TYR A 263 -8.14 -25.43 -27.66
CA TYR A 263 -9.13 -25.82 -26.65
C TYR A 263 -9.48 -27.31 -26.74
N ARG A 264 -9.72 -27.93 -25.59
CA ARG A 264 -10.21 -29.31 -25.43
C ARG A 264 -11.31 -29.36 -24.36
N SER A 265 -12.35 -30.16 -24.53
CA SER A 265 -13.31 -30.43 -23.45
C SER A 265 -12.67 -31.24 -22.29
N ASN A 266 -13.26 -31.12 -21.11
CA ASN A 266 -13.06 -32.02 -19.98
C ASN A 266 -14.10 -33.16 -20.06
N PRO A 267 -13.69 -34.44 -20.17
CA PRO A 267 -14.62 -35.55 -20.34
C PRO A 267 -15.63 -35.73 -19.21
N SER A 268 -15.27 -35.37 -17.98
CA SER A 268 -16.13 -35.58 -16.79
C SER A 268 -17.18 -34.48 -16.60
N THR A 269 -17.01 -33.31 -17.20
CA THR A 269 -17.85 -32.13 -16.96
C THR A 269 -18.35 -31.45 -18.24
N GLY A 270 -17.86 -31.84 -19.41
CA GLY A 270 -18.09 -31.17 -20.69
C GLY A 270 -17.44 -29.78 -20.81
N SER A 271 -16.86 -29.24 -19.73
CA SER A 271 -16.33 -27.87 -19.69
C SER A 271 -15.08 -27.72 -20.55
N TRP A 272 -15.00 -26.66 -21.35
CA TRP A 272 -13.85 -26.37 -22.18
C TRP A 272 -12.64 -25.91 -21.36
N VAL A 273 -11.46 -26.42 -21.72
CA VAL A 273 -10.17 -26.16 -21.09
C VAL A 273 -9.21 -25.62 -22.16
N ARG A 274 -8.52 -24.52 -21.85
CA ARG A 274 -7.40 -24.03 -22.67
C ARG A 274 -6.21 -24.96 -22.49
N VAL A 275 -5.67 -25.48 -23.58
CA VAL A 275 -4.55 -26.44 -23.55
C VAL A 275 -3.22 -25.75 -23.79
N SER A 276 -3.14 -24.89 -24.81
CA SER A 276 -1.91 -24.19 -25.20
C SER A 276 -2.22 -23.00 -26.14
N THR A 277 -1.20 -22.20 -26.45
CA THR A 277 -1.24 -21.19 -27.52
C THR A 277 -0.06 -21.39 -28.49
N VAL A 278 -0.28 -21.07 -29.77
CA VAL A 278 0.74 -21.18 -30.84
C VAL A 278 0.87 -19.84 -31.57
N GLN A 279 2.09 -19.31 -31.62
CA GLN A 279 2.39 -17.99 -32.22
C GLN A 279 2.25 -18.03 -33.75
N ALA A 280 1.56 -17.04 -34.32
CA ALA A 280 1.25 -16.95 -35.75
C ALA A 280 2.36 -16.28 -36.60
N LYS A 281 3.53 -15.97 -36.01
CA LYS A 281 4.63 -15.21 -36.62
C LYS A 281 5.21 -15.79 -37.93
N TYR A 282 4.92 -17.04 -38.24
CA TYR A 282 5.26 -17.67 -39.51
C TYR A 282 4.14 -18.66 -39.88
N GLN A 283 3.56 -18.51 -41.07
CA GLN A 283 2.50 -19.38 -41.58
C GLN A 283 3.15 -20.63 -42.23
N PRO A 284 2.98 -21.85 -41.68
CA PRO A 284 3.60 -23.04 -42.27
C PRO A 284 2.85 -23.48 -43.54
N PRO A 285 3.52 -24.12 -44.51
CA PRO A 285 2.92 -24.54 -45.77
C PRO A 285 1.86 -25.65 -45.61
N GLU A 286 1.87 -26.39 -44.50
CA GLU A 286 0.86 -27.41 -44.17
C GLU A 286 -0.21 -26.90 -43.18
N GLY A 287 -0.23 -25.61 -42.87
CA GLY A 287 -1.01 -25.04 -41.78
C GLY A 287 -0.35 -25.25 -40.40
N PHE A 288 -1.06 -24.87 -39.35
CA PHE A 288 -0.60 -24.98 -37.97
C PHE A 288 -0.99 -26.33 -37.34
N SER A 289 -0.21 -26.79 -36.36
CA SER A 289 -0.52 -27.99 -35.59
C SER A 289 -0.04 -27.90 -34.13
N PHE A 290 -0.66 -28.69 -33.26
CA PHE A 290 -0.28 -28.84 -31.85
C PHE A 290 -0.60 -30.24 -31.33
N LEU A 291 0.34 -30.86 -30.61
CA LEU A 291 0.18 -32.19 -29.99
C LEU A 291 -0.32 -32.05 -28.54
N ILE A 292 -1.35 -32.82 -28.20
CA ILE A 292 -1.96 -32.87 -26.87
C ILE A 292 -1.76 -34.26 -26.28
N ASP A 293 -0.91 -34.34 -25.26
CA ASP A 293 -0.52 -35.55 -24.54
C ASP A 293 -0.33 -35.20 -23.05
N PRO A 294 -0.78 -36.03 -22.07
CA PRO A 294 -1.56 -37.25 -22.23
C PRO A 294 -3.08 -37.04 -22.19
N LEU A 295 -3.79 -37.99 -22.82
CA LEU A 295 -5.23 -38.17 -22.80
C LEU A 295 -5.60 -39.53 -22.18
N GLN A 296 -6.72 -39.57 -21.45
CA GLN A 296 -7.33 -40.82 -21.00
C GLN A 296 -7.87 -41.61 -22.20
N GLN A 297 -7.66 -42.94 -22.21
CA GLN A 297 -8.13 -43.88 -23.24
C GLN A 297 -9.65 -44.06 -23.24
N LEU A 298 -10.22 -44.61 -24.32
CA LEU A 298 -11.67 -44.89 -24.49
C LEU A 298 -12.63 -43.69 -24.28
N THR A 299 -12.08 -42.48 -24.19
CA THR A 299 -12.73 -41.27 -23.68
C THR A 299 -13.01 -40.28 -24.82
N VAL A 300 -14.13 -39.56 -24.74
CA VAL A 300 -14.54 -38.58 -25.76
C VAL A 300 -14.00 -37.20 -25.41
N TYR A 301 -13.42 -36.53 -26.40
CA TYR A 301 -12.93 -35.16 -26.33
C TYR A 301 -13.41 -34.36 -27.53
N ASN A 302 -13.79 -33.11 -27.28
CA ASN A 302 -14.14 -32.13 -28.29
C ASN A 302 -12.95 -31.16 -28.38
N PHE A 303 -12.50 -30.85 -29.58
CA PHE A 303 -11.38 -29.94 -29.85
C PHE A 303 -11.85 -28.75 -30.67
N SER A 304 -11.22 -27.59 -30.46
CA SER A 304 -11.56 -26.33 -31.14
C SER A 304 -10.37 -25.36 -31.06
N VAL A 305 -10.29 -24.39 -31.99
CA VAL A 305 -9.22 -23.40 -32.04
C VAL A 305 -9.82 -22.00 -32.13
N ALA A 306 -9.24 -21.03 -31.42
CA ALA A 306 -9.54 -19.61 -31.59
C ALA A 306 -8.34 -18.88 -32.19
N ALA A 307 -8.57 -17.90 -33.07
CA ALA A 307 -7.53 -16.98 -33.51
C ALA A 307 -7.44 -15.77 -32.55
N VAL A 308 -6.26 -15.19 -32.40
CA VAL A 308 -6.02 -14.08 -31.46
C VAL A 308 -5.29 -12.93 -32.17
N ARG A 309 -5.88 -11.74 -32.17
CA ARG A 309 -5.28 -10.50 -32.67
C ARG A 309 -4.67 -9.65 -31.55
N GLU A 310 -3.83 -8.69 -31.90
CA GLU A 310 -3.09 -7.86 -30.93
C GLU A 310 -4.00 -6.90 -30.12
N GLY A 311 -3.93 -7.00 -28.79
CA GLY A 311 -4.67 -6.14 -27.84
C GLY A 311 -5.52 -6.94 -26.83
N ASP A 312 -5.88 -6.30 -25.71
CA ASP A 312 -6.69 -6.93 -24.67
C ASP A 312 -8.08 -7.34 -25.19
N GLY A 313 -8.44 -8.61 -24.97
CA GLY A 313 -9.67 -9.20 -25.49
C GLY A 313 -9.61 -9.60 -26.97
N GLY A 314 -8.45 -9.56 -27.64
CA GLY A 314 -8.29 -9.89 -29.05
C GLY A 314 -8.50 -11.36 -29.45
N GLU A 315 -8.90 -12.24 -28.52
CA GLU A 315 -9.20 -13.65 -28.80
C GLU A 315 -10.61 -13.81 -29.38
N GLY A 316 -10.69 -14.32 -30.61
CA GLY A 316 -11.95 -14.55 -31.31
C GLY A 316 -12.72 -15.77 -30.82
N PRO A 317 -13.93 -15.99 -31.37
CA PRO A 317 -14.74 -17.13 -31.01
C PRO A 317 -14.03 -18.44 -31.38
N ARG A 318 -14.22 -19.44 -30.53
CA ARG A 318 -13.83 -20.83 -30.78
C ARG A 318 -14.47 -21.34 -32.08
N SER A 319 -13.65 -21.89 -32.97
CA SER A 319 -14.10 -22.52 -34.22
C SER A 319 -15.03 -23.72 -33.98
N PRO A 320 -15.79 -24.17 -35.00
CA PRO A 320 -16.64 -25.35 -34.87
C PRO A 320 -15.90 -26.56 -34.30
N GLU A 321 -16.56 -27.35 -33.46
CA GLU A 321 -15.88 -28.41 -32.71
C GLU A 321 -15.65 -29.69 -33.52
N THR A 322 -14.50 -30.33 -33.28
CA THR A 322 -14.20 -31.68 -33.77
C THR A 322 -14.22 -32.63 -32.58
N THR A 323 -15.18 -33.56 -32.56
CA THR A 323 -15.35 -34.55 -31.49
C THR A 323 -14.71 -35.87 -31.89
N ILE A 324 -13.73 -36.35 -31.12
CA ILE A 324 -13.07 -37.64 -31.32
C ILE A 324 -13.13 -38.46 -30.01
N ARG A 325 -13.06 -39.78 -30.14
CA ARG A 325 -12.87 -40.70 -29.01
C ARG A 325 -11.48 -41.32 -29.09
N THR A 326 -10.70 -41.25 -28.02
CA THR A 326 -9.40 -41.94 -27.94
C THR A 326 -9.62 -43.45 -27.98
N GLU A 327 -8.76 -44.17 -28.68
CA GLU A 327 -8.81 -45.63 -28.76
C GLU A 327 -8.34 -46.28 -27.44
N PRO A 328 -8.73 -47.54 -27.14
CA PRO A 328 -8.05 -48.29 -26.10
C PRO A 328 -6.60 -48.56 -26.51
N GLN A 329 -5.66 -48.59 -25.55
CA GLN A 329 -4.37 -49.20 -25.86
C GLN A 329 -4.61 -50.66 -26.28
N ALA A 330 -4.11 -51.01 -27.47
CA ALA A 330 -4.02 -52.41 -27.89
C ALA A 330 -3.14 -53.14 -26.86
N MET A 331 -3.76 -53.98 -26.03
CA MET A 331 -3.04 -54.70 -24.97
C MET A 331 -2.05 -55.67 -25.60
N THR A 332 -0.79 -55.26 -25.69
CA THR A 332 0.32 -56.04 -26.23
C THR A 332 0.66 -57.18 -25.26
N ILE A 333 -0.10 -58.27 -25.37
CA ILE A 333 0.06 -59.53 -24.60
C ILE A 333 1.50 -60.08 -24.67
N GLY A 334 2.27 -59.70 -25.69
CA GLY A 334 3.66 -60.09 -25.91
C GLY A 334 4.74 -59.32 -25.16
N THR A 335 4.62 -59.04 -23.84
CA THR A 335 5.77 -58.52 -23.06
C THR A 335 5.84 -58.91 -21.57
N ASN A 336 5.33 -60.09 -21.17
CA ASN A 336 5.66 -60.64 -19.82
C ASN A 336 5.82 -62.17 -19.70
N ILE A 337 5.70 -62.92 -20.81
CA ILE A 337 5.85 -64.39 -20.79
C ILE A 337 7.22 -64.82 -20.25
N GLY A 338 8.31 -64.17 -20.68
CA GLY A 338 9.66 -64.50 -20.23
C GLY A 338 9.88 -64.31 -18.73
N LEU A 339 9.28 -63.26 -18.14
CA LEU A 339 9.41 -62.96 -16.72
C LEU A 339 8.58 -63.95 -15.87
N ILE A 340 7.36 -64.28 -16.31
CA ILE A 340 6.53 -65.31 -15.69
C ILE A 340 7.21 -66.69 -15.77
N VAL A 341 7.77 -67.06 -16.93
CA VAL A 341 8.51 -68.33 -17.09
C VAL A 341 9.76 -68.38 -16.20
N ALA A 342 10.51 -67.28 -16.10
CA ALA A 342 11.67 -67.19 -15.20
C ALA A 342 11.27 -67.35 -13.72
N VAL A 343 10.21 -66.66 -13.27
CA VAL A 343 9.70 -66.78 -11.90
C VAL A 343 9.17 -68.19 -11.61
N CYS A 344 8.40 -68.79 -12.53
CA CYS A 344 7.93 -70.17 -12.38
C CYS A 344 9.09 -71.19 -12.34
N ALA A 345 10.13 -71.02 -13.16
CA ALA A 345 11.33 -71.86 -13.13
C ALA A 345 12.11 -71.70 -11.82
N LEU A 346 12.26 -70.47 -11.31
CA LEU A 346 12.96 -70.18 -10.06
C LEU A 346 12.20 -70.75 -8.85
N ILE A 347 10.87 -70.62 -8.83
CA ILE A 347 10.00 -71.29 -7.84
C ILE A 347 10.13 -72.82 -7.94
N ALA A 348 10.14 -73.40 -9.14
CA ALA A 348 10.33 -74.85 -9.30
C ALA A 348 11.70 -75.32 -8.78
N VAL A 349 12.78 -74.56 -9.00
CA VAL A 349 14.10 -74.85 -8.43
C VAL A 349 14.07 -74.77 -6.90
N ILE A 350 13.44 -73.75 -6.31
CA ILE A 350 13.29 -73.64 -4.84
C ILE A 350 12.51 -74.84 -4.29
N VAL A 351 11.41 -75.24 -4.91
CA VAL A 351 10.62 -76.42 -4.50
C VAL A 351 11.45 -77.70 -4.60
N ILE A 352 12.26 -77.87 -5.65
CA ILE A 352 13.18 -79.02 -5.78
C ILE A 352 14.22 -79.02 -4.67
N VAL A 353 14.84 -77.88 -4.34
CA VAL A 353 15.80 -77.77 -3.23
C VAL A 353 15.15 -78.11 -1.89
N VAL A 354 13.99 -77.53 -1.58
CA VAL A 354 13.23 -77.81 -0.35
C VAL A 354 12.83 -79.28 -0.26
N VAL A 355 12.43 -79.91 -1.36
CA VAL A 355 12.12 -81.36 -1.40
C VAL A 355 13.40 -82.20 -1.21
N VAL A 356 14.52 -81.84 -1.83
CA VAL A 356 15.81 -82.53 -1.67
C VAL A 356 16.32 -82.44 -0.23
N ASP A 357 16.27 -81.27 0.40
CA ASP A 357 16.71 -81.10 1.78
C ASP A 357 15.72 -81.68 2.79
N TYR A 358 14.40 -81.66 2.53
CA TYR A 358 13.42 -82.43 3.30
C TYR A 358 13.71 -83.94 3.21
N LEU A 359 14.07 -84.47 2.03
CA LEU A 359 14.44 -85.87 1.86
C LEU A 359 15.79 -86.21 2.50
N ARG A 360 16.76 -85.29 2.51
CA ARG A 360 18.03 -85.44 3.26
C ARG A 360 17.77 -85.44 4.77
N PHE A 361 17.02 -84.47 5.28
CA PHE A 361 16.61 -84.37 6.68
C PHE A 361 15.84 -85.63 7.12
N ARG A 362 14.90 -86.12 6.31
CA ARG A 362 14.13 -87.35 6.56
C ARG A 362 14.96 -88.64 6.43
N ARG A 363 16.12 -88.62 5.76
CA ARG A 363 17.14 -89.69 5.81
C ARG A 363 18.01 -89.58 7.07
N PHE A 364 18.39 -88.39 7.49
CA PHE A 364 19.21 -88.14 8.69
C PHE A 364 18.44 -88.46 9.99
N SER A 365 17.20 -87.96 10.10
CA SER A 365 16.31 -88.15 11.25
C SER A 365 15.92 -89.62 11.52
N LYS A 366 16.23 -90.56 10.60
CA LYS A 366 16.02 -92.00 10.80
C LYS A 366 17.15 -92.71 11.57
N ARG A 367 18.22 -92.02 11.98
CA ARG A 367 19.39 -92.66 12.63
C ARG A 367 19.55 -92.42 14.15
N LEU A 368 18.80 -91.52 14.79
CA LEU A 368 19.00 -91.18 16.22
C LEU A 368 17.69 -90.97 17.02
N ARG A 369 17.34 -91.97 17.84
CA ARG A 369 16.47 -92.00 19.05
C ARG A 369 16.87 -93.26 19.84
N PRO A 370 16.61 -93.41 21.17
CA PRO A 370 15.76 -92.64 22.11
C PRO A 370 16.63 -92.01 23.25
N LYS A 371 16.19 -91.51 24.43
CA LYS A 371 15.01 -91.74 25.32
C LYS A 371 14.47 -90.46 26.02
N SER A 372 13.35 -90.65 26.73
CA SER A 372 12.53 -89.73 27.56
C SER A 372 13.28 -89.18 28.81
N HIS A 373 12.85 -88.09 29.47
CA HIS A 373 11.57 -87.93 30.22
C HIS A 373 11.22 -86.47 30.61
N SER A 374 9.90 -86.25 30.85
CA SER A 374 9.32 -85.35 31.89
C SER A 374 9.53 -83.83 31.80
N ILE A 375 8.58 -82.93 32.13
CA ILE A 375 7.11 -82.95 32.32
C ILE A 375 6.65 -81.53 31.97
N ALA A 376 5.44 -81.35 31.42
CA ALA A 376 4.76 -80.05 31.39
C ALA A 376 3.24 -80.24 31.53
N SER A 377 2.58 -79.33 32.25
CA SER A 377 1.11 -79.24 32.34
C SER A 377 0.66 -77.85 31.86
N ALA A 378 -0.60 -77.75 31.41
CA ALA A 378 -1.04 -76.69 30.50
C ALA A 378 -1.85 -75.56 31.18
N VAL A 379 -2.52 -74.76 30.33
CA VAL A 379 -3.43 -73.61 30.59
C VAL A 379 -2.71 -72.23 30.46
N ASN A 380 -2.84 -71.40 29.41
CA ASN A 380 -3.92 -71.00 28.47
C ASN A 380 -4.87 -69.93 29.09
N MET A 381 -5.20 -68.75 28.53
CA MET A 381 -4.76 -67.96 27.35
C MET A 381 -5.38 -66.53 27.50
N ASN A 382 -4.78 -65.43 26.98
CA ASN A 382 -5.52 -64.36 26.26
C ASN A 382 -4.69 -63.13 25.76
N SER A 383 -5.01 -62.74 24.52
CA SER A 383 -5.18 -61.39 23.94
C SER A 383 -4.17 -60.22 24.07
N LEU A 384 -3.83 -59.68 22.88
CA LEU A 384 -3.81 -58.26 22.45
C LEU A 384 -2.57 -57.35 22.65
N ALA A 385 -1.94 -57.10 21.48
CA ALA A 385 -1.63 -55.79 20.87
C ALA A 385 -0.27 -55.10 21.12
N ALA A 386 0.03 -54.17 20.18
CA ALA A 386 1.27 -53.43 19.95
C ALA A 386 2.48 -54.26 19.47
N TYR A 387 3.32 -53.64 18.64
CA TYR A 387 4.50 -54.24 18.01
C TYR A 387 5.55 -53.12 17.83
N ASP A 388 6.69 -53.25 18.50
CA ASP A 388 7.88 -52.38 18.37
C ASP A 388 9.10 -53.24 18.05
N ASN A 389 10.13 -52.67 17.42
CA ASN A 389 11.43 -53.32 17.21
C ASN A 389 12.54 -52.27 16.90
N PRO A 390 13.83 -52.54 17.20
CA PRO A 390 14.47 -51.81 18.30
C PRO A 390 15.99 -51.51 18.11
N LEU A 391 16.65 -51.11 19.21
CA LEU A 391 18.12 -51.14 19.49
C LEU A 391 18.97 -50.01 18.83
N ALA A 392 20.07 -49.53 19.43
CA ALA A 392 20.74 -49.88 20.71
C ALA A 392 21.65 -48.73 21.24
N ASP A 393 21.86 -48.71 22.58
CA ASP A 393 23.11 -48.60 23.39
C ASP A 393 24.23 -47.57 23.00
N ASP A 394 25.01 -46.92 23.89
CA ASP A 394 24.99 -46.78 25.37
C ASP A 394 25.87 -45.59 25.89
N ILE A 395 25.41 -44.91 26.96
CA ILE A 395 26.09 -44.59 28.26
C ILE A 395 27.64 -44.33 28.34
N PRO A 396 28.17 -43.37 29.16
CA PRO A 396 27.59 -42.13 29.76
C PRO A 396 28.54 -40.91 30.05
N ARG A 397 27.94 -39.78 30.44
CA ARG A 397 28.30 -38.78 31.50
C ARG A 397 29.70 -38.12 31.69
N ASN A 398 29.57 -36.80 31.92
CA ASN A 398 30.27 -35.89 32.85
C ASN A 398 31.45 -35.03 32.34
N SER A 399 31.29 -33.72 32.50
CA SER A 399 32.32 -32.69 32.49
C SER A 399 32.13 -31.73 33.68
N VAL A 400 33.21 -31.09 34.12
CA VAL A 400 33.24 -30.12 35.22
C VAL A 400 34.15 -28.97 34.79
N THR A 401 33.65 -27.73 34.95
CA THR A 401 34.30 -26.40 34.93
C THR A 401 35.77 -26.27 34.48
N MET A 402 36.10 -25.22 33.70
CA MET A 402 36.73 -23.97 34.17
C MET A 402 37.26 -23.12 32.98
N GLU A 403 37.57 -21.85 33.24
CA GLU A 403 38.26 -20.80 32.46
C GLU A 403 39.23 -21.22 31.32
N GLY A 404 39.54 -20.41 30.30
CA GLY A 404 39.12 -19.03 29.96
C GLY A 404 40.24 -18.23 29.25
N TYR A 405 39.87 -17.20 28.47
CA TYR A 405 40.73 -16.12 27.90
C TYR A 405 41.53 -16.37 26.59
N ASP A 406 41.69 -15.27 25.82
CA ASP A 406 42.61 -14.94 24.70
C ASP A 406 42.60 -15.58 23.27
N ASP A 407 42.12 -14.75 22.32
CA ASP A 407 42.88 -14.09 21.23
C ASP A 407 42.63 -14.41 19.72
N VAL A 408 42.89 -13.38 18.91
CA VAL A 408 42.58 -13.03 17.50
C VAL A 408 42.95 -14.04 16.40
N GLY A 409 42.11 -14.10 15.34
CA GLY A 409 42.53 -14.55 14.00
C GLY A 409 41.44 -14.55 12.91
N ASN A 410 41.76 -14.01 11.73
CA ASN A 410 41.02 -14.23 10.47
C ASN A 410 41.12 -15.72 10.04
N ASP A 411 40.37 -16.28 9.07
CA ASP A 411 39.82 -15.72 7.83
C ASP A 411 38.58 -16.51 7.31
N ALA A 412 38.00 -16.11 6.17
CA ALA A 412 36.74 -16.66 5.64
C ALA A 412 36.84 -18.04 4.95
N ASN A 413 35.84 -18.91 5.15
CA ASN A 413 34.86 -19.26 4.08
C ASN A 413 33.67 -20.12 4.59
N ASP A 414 32.61 -20.17 3.76
CA ASP A 414 31.53 -21.19 3.63
C ASP A 414 30.93 -21.89 4.88
N GLY A 415 29.62 -21.69 5.11
CA GLY A 415 28.85 -22.49 6.07
C GLY A 415 27.34 -22.18 6.03
N ALA A 416 26.51 -23.22 5.89
CA ALA A 416 25.06 -23.12 5.71
C ALA A 416 24.28 -22.71 6.96
N ASP A 417 23.13 -22.06 6.74
CA ASP A 417 21.87 -22.24 7.48
C ASP A 417 21.91 -22.26 9.02
N ALA A 418 22.64 -21.31 9.63
CA ALA A 418 22.36 -20.86 10.98
C ALA A 418 21.08 -19.98 10.97
N ALA A 419 19.92 -20.63 11.05
CA ALA A 419 18.65 -19.94 11.33
C ALA A 419 18.79 -19.17 12.65
N THR A 420 18.88 -17.84 12.56
CA THR A 420 19.31 -17.01 13.68
C THR A 420 18.10 -16.71 14.56
N THR A 421 17.85 -17.59 15.53
CA THR A 421 16.85 -17.34 16.59
C THR A 421 17.24 -16.05 17.33
N TYR A 422 16.31 -15.10 17.43
CA TYR A 422 16.58 -13.71 17.82
C TYR A 422 16.70 -13.51 19.34
N GLU A 423 16.59 -14.58 20.15
CA GLU A 423 16.50 -14.52 21.62
C GLU A 423 17.66 -13.77 22.31
N GLU A 424 18.82 -13.57 21.66
CA GLU A 424 19.96 -12.81 22.22
C GLU A 424 20.48 -11.64 21.34
N VAL A 425 19.71 -11.12 20.38
CA VAL A 425 20.15 -9.91 19.62
C VAL A 425 19.89 -8.64 20.44
N ASP A 426 20.81 -8.31 21.35
CA ASP A 426 20.77 -7.05 22.10
C ASP A 426 20.97 -5.84 21.17
N LEU A 427 19.88 -5.22 20.73
CA LEU A 427 19.88 -3.96 19.98
C LEU A 427 19.86 -2.77 20.96
N PRO A 428 21.00 -2.11 21.28
CA PRO A 428 21.01 -1.17 22.42
C PRO A 428 20.24 0.12 22.11
N TRP A 429 20.04 0.43 20.83
CA TRP A 429 19.23 1.55 20.36
C TRP A 429 17.73 1.30 20.49
N THR A 430 17.26 0.05 20.59
CA THR A 430 15.83 -0.22 20.82
C THR A 430 15.44 -0.06 22.28
N LYS A 431 16.34 -0.38 23.24
CA LYS A 431 16.10 -0.40 24.70
C LYS A 431 15.19 0.69 25.29
N SER A 432 15.28 1.95 24.84
CA SER A 432 14.43 3.04 25.34
C SER A 432 13.03 3.12 24.69
N LEU A 433 12.68 2.13 23.88
CA LEU A 433 11.46 1.98 23.06
C LEU A 433 10.98 0.51 23.03
N THR A 434 11.75 -0.42 23.63
CA THR A 434 11.43 -1.84 23.62
C THR A 434 10.28 -2.11 24.60
N VAL A 435 9.24 -2.78 24.10
CA VAL A 435 8.12 -3.29 24.88
C VAL A 435 7.96 -4.79 24.65
N PRO A 436 7.51 -5.57 25.66
CA PRO A 436 7.14 -6.97 25.47
C PRO A 436 5.92 -7.10 24.53
N ILE A 437 5.73 -8.28 23.93
CA ILE A 437 4.73 -8.46 22.85
C ILE A 437 3.27 -8.39 23.31
N ASP A 438 2.99 -8.67 24.58
CA ASP A 438 1.67 -8.43 25.18
C ASP A 438 1.28 -6.94 25.17
N GLN A 439 2.29 -6.06 25.17
CA GLN A 439 2.15 -4.62 24.95
C GLN A 439 2.08 -4.24 23.45
N LEU A 440 1.96 -5.18 22.51
CA LEU A 440 1.79 -4.89 21.08
C LEU A 440 0.62 -5.67 20.45
N SER A 441 -0.58 -5.11 20.54
CA SER A 441 -1.79 -5.73 20.00
C SER A 441 -1.89 -5.53 18.49
N LEU A 442 -1.41 -6.51 17.71
CA LEU A 442 -1.47 -6.51 16.24
C LEU A 442 -2.91 -6.66 15.72
N GLY A 443 -3.46 -5.60 15.13
CA GLY A 443 -4.76 -5.66 14.48
C GLY A 443 -4.71 -6.35 13.12
N VAL A 444 -5.76 -7.13 12.82
CA VAL A 444 -6.01 -7.83 11.53
C VAL A 444 -5.98 -6.89 10.31
N LYS A 445 -6.17 -5.59 10.54
CA LYS A 445 -6.26 -4.54 9.52
C LYS A 445 -4.84 -4.06 9.12
N VAL A 446 -4.41 -4.28 7.86
CA VAL A 446 -3.12 -3.85 7.19
C VAL A 446 -3.14 -2.41 6.59
N ILE A 447 -2.30 -1.42 7.01
CA ILE A 447 -2.16 0.05 6.52
C ILE A 447 0.21 0.94 4.23
N GLY A 448 1.36 0.25 3.99
CA GLY A 448 1.48 -0.40 2.69
C GLY A 448 1.54 -1.91 2.90
N THR A 449 1.40 -2.64 1.81
CA THR A 449 2.49 -3.56 1.51
C THR A 449 3.75 -2.70 1.30
N GLY A 450 4.74 -2.85 2.17
CA GLY A 450 6.02 -2.13 2.12
C GLY A 450 7.13 -3.01 1.55
N HIS A 451 8.30 -2.41 1.29
CA HIS A 451 9.46 -3.13 0.72
C HIS A 451 9.90 -4.35 1.56
N PHE A 452 9.65 -4.34 2.87
CA PHE A 452 10.08 -5.40 3.80
C PHE A 452 8.89 -6.22 4.35
N GLY A 453 7.69 -6.09 3.76
CA GLY A 453 6.48 -6.77 4.22
C GLY A 453 5.31 -5.83 4.53
N GLU A 454 4.23 -6.41 5.07
CA GLU A 454 3.02 -5.69 5.45
C GLU A 454 3.25 -4.75 6.64
N VAL A 455 2.59 -3.60 6.62
CA VAL A 455 2.40 -2.75 7.79
C VAL A 455 0.98 -2.96 8.32
N ARG A 456 0.83 -3.28 9.61
CA ARG A 456 -0.45 -3.48 10.30
C ARG A 456 -0.81 -2.25 11.14
N LEU A 457 -2.10 -2.06 11.43
CA LEU A 457 -2.51 -1.19 12.53
C LEU A 457 -2.49 -2.03 13.79
N ALA A 458 -1.58 -1.69 14.68
CA ALA A 458 -1.54 -2.23 16.02
C ALA A 458 -1.83 -1.12 17.01
N THR A 459 -2.23 -1.52 18.20
CA THR A 459 -2.23 -0.67 19.38
C THR A 459 -0.98 -1.05 20.18
N VAL A 460 -0.07 -0.11 20.42
CA VAL A 460 1.12 -0.34 21.25
C VAL A 460 0.92 0.27 22.63
N LEU A 461 1.30 -0.47 23.67
CA LEU A 461 1.22 -0.04 25.05
C LEU A 461 2.61 0.43 25.51
N LEU A 462 2.83 1.75 25.62
CA LEU A 462 4.08 2.32 26.16
C LEU A 462 3.92 2.62 27.66
N SER A 463 4.90 3.32 28.24
CA SER A 463 4.81 3.89 29.60
C SER A 463 3.63 4.85 29.79
N ASP A 464 2.99 5.25 28.69
CA ASP A 464 2.08 6.38 28.64
C ASP A 464 0.60 5.89 28.57
N GLY A 465 0.30 4.75 27.91
CA GLY A 465 -1.03 4.25 27.53
C GLY A 465 -0.99 3.32 26.28
N HIS A 466 -1.93 3.41 25.31
CA HIS A 466 -2.18 2.49 24.16
C HIS A 466 -2.19 3.10 22.70
N LEU A 467 -1.11 3.64 22.11
CA LEU A 467 -1.09 4.39 20.84
C LEU A 467 -1.43 3.60 19.57
N LYS A 468 -2.06 4.31 18.61
CA LYS A 468 -2.06 3.91 17.19
C LYS A 468 -0.64 3.74 16.69
N ALA A 469 -0.27 2.50 16.40
CA ALA A 469 0.96 2.14 15.75
C ALA A 469 0.71 1.65 14.32
N ALA A 470 1.33 2.29 13.34
CA ALA A 470 1.64 1.66 12.07
C ALA A 470 2.84 0.71 12.31
N VAL A 471 2.55 -0.55 12.63
CA VAL A 471 3.58 -1.57 12.89
C VAL A 471 4.04 -2.21 11.60
N LYS A 472 5.33 -2.13 11.33
CA LYS A 472 6.00 -2.93 10.30
C LYS A 472 6.66 -4.12 10.99
N GLN A 473 6.46 -5.32 10.46
CA GLN A 473 7.19 -6.50 10.90
C GLN A 473 8.26 -6.86 9.87
N LEU A 474 9.35 -7.46 10.34
CA LEU A 474 10.31 -8.16 9.48
C LEU A 474 9.73 -9.53 9.11
N GLN A 475 10.13 -10.11 7.97
CA GLN A 475 9.72 -11.48 7.61
C GLN A 475 10.71 -12.50 8.19
N VAL A 476 10.19 -13.60 8.74
CA VAL A 476 10.95 -14.65 9.46
C VAL A 476 12.15 -15.18 8.63
N ASN A 477 12.01 -15.25 7.30
CA ASN A 477 13.03 -15.76 6.38
C ASN A 477 13.66 -14.66 5.50
N ALA A 478 13.64 -13.39 5.93
CA ALA A 478 14.22 -12.29 5.16
C ALA A 478 15.76 -12.36 5.11
N PRO A 479 16.42 -12.07 3.96
CA PRO A 479 17.87 -12.11 3.85
C PRO A 479 18.56 -11.13 4.81
N ALA A 480 19.73 -11.49 5.34
CA ALA A 480 20.48 -10.65 6.29
C ALA A 480 20.68 -9.19 5.80
N SER A 481 20.94 -8.98 4.50
CA SER A 481 21.10 -7.64 3.90
C SER A 481 19.80 -6.84 3.72
N GLU A 482 18.64 -7.43 4.01
CA GLU A 482 17.34 -6.74 4.12
C GLU A 482 17.01 -6.47 5.59
N ASN A 483 17.35 -7.40 6.50
CA ASN A 483 17.25 -7.24 7.95
C ASN A 483 18.09 -6.05 8.42
N GLU A 484 19.36 -5.97 7.99
CA GLU A 484 20.26 -4.84 8.24
C GLU A 484 19.65 -3.50 7.77
N ARG A 485 19.04 -3.46 6.58
CA ARG A 485 18.42 -2.23 6.05
C ARG A 485 17.17 -1.81 6.81
N PHE A 486 16.38 -2.78 7.28
CA PHE A 486 15.20 -2.54 8.11
C PHE A 486 15.62 -1.92 9.45
N LEU A 487 16.66 -2.48 10.08
CA LEU A 487 17.28 -1.91 11.28
C LEU A 487 17.83 -0.49 11.02
N GLU A 488 18.50 -0.27 9.88
CA GLU A 488 19.12 1.02 9.53
C GLU A 488 18.10 2.11 9.13
N GLU A 489 16.98 1.76 8.49
CA GLU A 489 15.81 2.65 8.27
C GLU A 489 15.33 3.23 9.61
N TYR A 490 15.24 2.37 10.62
CA TYR A 490 14.65 2.69 11.91
C TYR A 490 15.62 3.35 12.87
N ARG A 491 16.89 2.94 12.88
CA ARG A 491 17.98 3.68 13.55
C ARG A 491 18.08 5.11 13.01
N THR A 492 18.09 5.29 11.68
CA THR A 492 18.11 6.63 11.06
C THR A 492 16.92 7.48 11.52
N LEU A 493 15.71 6.89 11.60
CA LEU A 493 14.52 7.61 12.06
C LEU A 493 14.58 7.99 13.55
N LYS A 494 15.19 7.15 14.40
CA LYS A 494 15.44 7.48 15.80
C LYS A 494 16.46 8.62 15.95
N ASP A 495 17.55 8.57 15.18
CA ASP A 495 18.66 9.53 15.27
C ASP A 495 18.28 10.94 14.77
N ILE A 496 17.29 11.07 13.87
CA ILE A 496 16.67 12.36 13.49
C ILE A 496 15.94 13.02 14.68
N GLY A 497 15.45 12.22 15.62
CA GLY A 497 14.61 12.67 16.73
C GLY A 497 13.22 13.16 16.29
N THR A 498 12.51 13.79 17.22
CA THR A 498 11.12 14.21 17.04
C THR A 498 10.99 15.60 16.42
N HIS A 499 10.20 15.73 15.35
CA HIS A 499 9.86 17.02 14.73
C HIS A 499 8.40 16.99 14.24
N PRO A 500 7.59 18.07 14.39
CA PRO A 500 6.17 18.09 14.05
C PRO A 500 5.81 17.75 12.59
N ASN A 501 6.79 17.82 11.67
CA ASN A 501 6.62 17.49 10.26
C ASN A 501 7.42 16.24 9.82
N ILE A 502 7.71 15.31 10.73
CA ILE A 502 8.37 14.02 10.47
C ILE A 502 7.59 12.91 11.21
N VAL A 503 7.48 11.71 10.63
CA VAL A 503 6.86 10.55 11.30
C VAL A 503 7.68 10.12 12.52
N ARG A 504 7.04 10.11 13.70
CA ARG A 504 7.65 9.65 14.96
C ARG A 504 7.69 8.12 15.05
N MET A 505 8.79 7.59 15.58
CA MET A 505 8.87 6.22 16.09
C MET A 505 8.28 6.12 17.49
N LEU A 506 7.46 5.10 17.73
CA LEU A 506 6.81 4.85 19.00
C LEU A 506 7.53 3.79 19.83
N ALA A 507 7.72 2.60 19.26
CA ALA A 507 8.09 1.40 20.00
C ALA A 507 8.79 0.35 19.13
N VAL A 508 9.34 -0.65 19.79
CA VAL A 508 9.89 -1.88 19.20
C VAL A 508 9.45 -3.07 20.06
N ALA A 509 9.09 -4.21 19.45
CA ALA A 509 8.78 -5.45 20.18
C ALA A 509 9.38 -6.67 19.46
N PHE A 510 9.51 -7.78 20.20
CA PHE A 510 10.09 -9.04 19.74
C PHE A 510 9.18 -10.22 20.16
N HIS A 511 8.93 -11.17 19.25
CA HIS A 511 8.18 -12.40 19.53
C HIS A 511 8.37 -13.41 18.38
N GLU A 512 8.56 -14.69 18.70
CA GLU A 512 8.75 -15.78 17.72
C GLU A 512 9.70 -15.40 16.58
N ASP A 513 10.88 -14.89 16.94
CA ASP A 513 11.93 -14.46 16.01
C ASP A 513 11.54 -13.35 15.02
N VAL A 514 10.46 -12.60 15.31
CA VAL A 514 10.03 -11.44 14.55
C VAL A 514 10.27 -10.14 15.30
N LEU A 515 10.96 -9.21 14.63
CA LEU A 515 11.09 -7.81 15.02
C LEU A 515 9.89 -7.00 14.52
N TYR A 516 9.20 -6.32 15.44
CA TYR A 516 8.10 -5.41 15.17
C TYR A 516 8.52 -3.97 15.50
N VAL A 517 8.25 -3.02 14.60
CA VAL A 517 8.55 -1.59 14.83
C VAL A 517 7.31 -0.74 14.62
N ALA A 518 6.92 -0.01 15.67
CA ALA A 518 5.75 0.86 15.72
C ALA A 518 6.10 2.30 15.31
N LEU A 519 5.43 2.82 14.27
CA LEU A 519 5.44 4.24 13.89
C LEU A 519 4.10 4.91 14.24
N GLU A 520 4.09 6.23 14.38
CA GLU A 520 2.85 6.94 14.76
C GLU A 520 1.74 6.85 13.69
N TYR A 521 0.51 6.70 14.17
CA TYR A 521 -0.76 6.77 13.43
C TYR A 521 -1.02 8.06 12.62
N LEU A 522 -0.27 8.34 11.55
CA LEU A 522 -0.40 9.55 10.70
C LEU A 522 -1.68 9.61 9.86
N SER A 523 -2.80 9.79 10.55
CA SER A 523 -4.15 9.62 10.07
C SER A 523 -4.65 10.80 9.20
N ASN A 524 -4.81 10.66 7.87
CA ASN A 524 -5.07 11.78 6.90
C ASN A 524 -4.64 11.47 5.44
N GLY A 525 -3.92 10.37 5.20
CA GLY A 525 -3.58 9.83 3.87
C GLY A 525 -2.16 10.17 3.43
N ASP A 526 -1.71 9.68 2.26
CA ASP A 526 -0.59 10.35 1.57
C ASP A 526 -1.09 11.63 0.91
N LEU A 527 -0.26 12.68 0.93
CA LEU A 527 -0.61 14.01 0.43
C LEU A 527 -1.04 13.98 -1.04
N ARG A 528 -0.46 13.10 -1.87
CA ARG A 528 -0.88 12.91 -3.27
C ARG A 528 -2.32 12.41 -3.37
N THR A 529 -2.73 11.42 -2.57
CA THR A 529 -4.12 10.93 -2.55
C THR A 529 -5.07 12.00 -2.05
N TYR A 530 -4.70 12.71 -0.97
CA TYR A 530 -5.49 13.85 -0.46
C TYR A 530 -5.67 14.96 -1.51
N LEU A 531 -4.60 15.35 -2.22
CA LEU A 531 -4.66 16.36 -3.27
C LEU A 531 -5.58 15.92 -4.41
N ARG A 532 -5.46 14.68 -4.89
CA ARG A 532 -6.31 14.15 -5.97
C ARG A 532 -7.80 14.15 -5.62
N GLY A 533 -8.15 13.85 -4.37
CA GLY A 533 -9.51 13.90 -3.85
C GLY A 533 -10.13 15.31 -3.76
N ALA A 534 -9.37 16.39 -4.04
CA ALA A 534 -9.85 17.77 -4.03
C ALA A 534 -10.16 18.36 -5.42
N ARG A 535 -10.05 17.54 -6.48
CA ARG A 535 -10.37 17.92 -7.86
C ARG A 535 -11.89 17.87 -8.11
N PRO A 536 -12.46 18.79 -8.91
CA PRO A 536 -13.87 18.74 -9.26
C PRO A 536 -14.17 17.66 -10.31
N ASP A 537 -15.35 17.04 -10.21
CA ASP A 537 -15.83 16.04 -11.18
C ASP A 537 -15.90 16.61 -12.60
N GLY A 538 -15.53 15.80 -13.59
CA GLY A 538 -15.53 16.21 -15.00
C GLY A 538 -14.42 17.19 -15.42
N GLY A 539 -13.55 17.62 -14.49
CA GLY A 539 -12.31 18.36 -14.80
C GLY A 539 -12.47 19.83 -15.21
N VAL A 540 -13.70 20.37 -15.27
CA VAL A 540 -13.98 21.78 -15.62
C VAL A 540 -14.58 22.49 -14.40
N GLY A 541 -13.72 23.03 -13.54
CA GLY A 541 -14.11 23.78 -12.35
C GLY A 541 -12.90 24.20 -11.50
N GLN A 542 -13.13 25.00 -10.46
CA GLN A 542 -12.09 25.30 -9.46
C GLN A 542 -11.95 24.15 -8.45
N SER A 543 -10.74 23.93 -7.94
CA SER A 543 -10.47 22.95 -6.88
C SER A 543 -11.10 23.35 -5.56
N SER A 544 -11.53 22.37 -4.75
CA SER A 544 -12.06 22.62 -3.40
C SER A 544 -10.98 23.12 -2.42
N LEU A 545 -9.71 22.86 -2.71
CA LEU A 545 -8.57 23.45 -2.01
C LEU A 545 -8.28 24.85 -2.53
N SER A 546 -8.26 25.84 -1.61
CA SER A 546 -7.71 27.17 -1.87
C SER A 546 -6.19 27.17 -1.77
N ASP A 547 -5.52 27.99 -2.58
CA ASP A 547 -4.06 28.13 -2.67
C ASP A 547 -3.37 28.32 -1.31
N ALA A 548 -3.99 29.07 -0.39
CA ALA A 548 -3.50 29.25 0.97
C ALA A 548 -3.30 27.95 1.77
N LYS A 549 -4.05 26.87 1.47
CA LYS A 549 -3.87 25.53 2.09
C LYS A 549 -2.84 24.70 1.34
N LEU A 550 -2.77 24.79 0.01
CA LEU A 550 -1.69 24.20 -0.81
C LEU A 550 -0.32 24.75 -0.34
N LEU A 551 -0.23 26.07 -0.21
CA LEU A 551 0.95 26.79 0.26
C LEU A 551 1.29 26.49 1.73
N GLN A 552 0.31 26.25 2.58
CA GLN A 552 0.53 25.79 3.96
C GLN A 552 1.14 24.37 3.99
N PHE A 553 0.66 23.42 3.16
CA PHE A 553 1.30 22.10 3.04
C PHE A 553 2.77 22.21 2.60
N ALA A 554 3.04 23.05 1.59
CA ALA A 554 4.39 23.32 1.11
C ALA A 554 5.31 23.84 2.23
N PHE A 555 4.87 24.86 2.98
CA PHE A 555 5.63 25.41 4.11
C PHE A 555 5.87 24.39 5.22
N ASP A 556 4.86 23.59 5.56
CA ASP A 556 4.96 22.61 6.64
C ASP A 556 5.93 21.46 6.29
N VAL A 557 5.91 20.94 5.07
CA VAL A 557 6.95 19.98 4.61
C VAL A 557 8.34 20.64 4.55
N ALA A 558 8.45 21.91 4.15
CA ALA A 558 9.74 22.60 4.10
C ALA A 558 10.42 22.68 5.47
N LYS A 559 9.66 22.87 6.56
CA LYS A 559 10.19 22.79 7.94
C LYS A 559 10.64 21.39 8.31
N GLY A 560 9.87 20.37 7.94
CA GLY A 560 10.28 18.97 8.15
C GLY A 560 11.60 18.64 7.45
N MET A 561 11.73 19.01 6.19
CA MET A 561 12.98 18.81 5.44
C MET A 561 14.12 19.69 5.97
N GLN A 562 13.84 20.87 6.52
CA GLN A 562 14.83 21.68 7.23
C GLN A 562 15.39 20.94 8.46
N HIS A 563 14.55 20.27 9.24
CA HIS A 563 15.00 19.48 10.41
C HIS A 563 15.79 18.24 10.00
N ILE A 564 15.33 17.49 8.98
CA ILE A 564 16.06 16.33 8.43
C ILE A 564 17.47 16.75 7.98
N ALA A 565 17.56 17.81 7.17
CA ALA A 565 18.84 18.32 6.68
C ALA A 565 19.72 18.94 7.78
N ALA A 566 19.14 19.51 8.84
CA ALA A 566 19.87 19.99 10.01
C ALA A 566 20.39 18.83 10.89
N SER A 567 19.75 17.66 10.82
CA SER A 567 20.14 16.43 11.51
C SER A 567 21.18 15.60 10.73
N GLY A 568 21.73 16.14 9.63
CA GLY A 568 22.73 15.45 8.80
C GLY A 568 22.18 14.30 7.94
N VAL A 569 20.86 14.18 7.80
CA VAL A 569 20.22 13.10 7.03
C VAL A 569 19.83 13.56 5.63
N ILE A 570 19.98 12.66 4.66
CA ILE A 570 19.48 12.80 3.29
C ILE A 570 18.35 11.77 3.11
N HIS A 571 17.18 12.21 2.67
CA HIS A 571 15.97 11.39 2.60
C HIS A 571 15.88 10.57 1.30
N ARG A 572 16.28 11.13 0.16
CA ARG A 572 16.29 10.45 -1.17
C ARG A 572 14.93 9.98 -1.69
N LYS A 573 13.81 10.40 -1.07
CA LYS A 573 12.44 9.96 -1.46
C LYS A 573 11.36 11.04 -1.24
N VAL A 574 11.70 12.32 -1.32
CA VAL A 574 10.75 13.43 -1.09
C VAL A 574 9.76 13.55 -2.26
N ALA A 575 8.50 13.17 -2.04
CA ALA A 575 7.42 13.19 -3.03
C ALA A 575 6.06 13.29 -2.31
N ALA A 576 4.97 13.69 -2.99
CA ALA A 576 3.66 13.78 -2.34
C ALA A 576 3.12 12.42 -1.86
N ALA A 577 3.65 11.31 -2.37
CA ALA A 577 3.40 9.95 -1.89
C ALA A 577 4.30 9.50 -0.71
N SER A 578 5.25 10.32 -0.26
CA SER A 578 6.07 10.09 0.95
C SER A 578 5.65 10.98 2.12
N ILE A 579 4.89 12.05 1.85
CA ILE A 579 4.29 12.92 2.86
C ILE A 579 2.97 12.29 3.29
N LEU A 580 2.87 11.92 4.55
CA LEU A 580 1.63 11.46 5.17
C LEU A 580 1.02 12.62 5.97
N LEU A 581 -0.30 12.74 5.95
CA LEU A 581 -1.01 13.81 6.64
C LEU A 581 -1.53 13.27 7.98
N ASP A 582 -1.24 13.97 9.07
CA ASP A 582 -1.88 13.65 10.35
C ASP A 582 -3.32 14.17 10.41
N GLU A 583 -3.99 13.88 11.53
CA GLU A 583 -5.40 14.18 11.81
C GLU A 583 -5.74 15.66 11.65
N ASN A 584 -4.76 16.55 11.86
CA ASN A 584 -4.87 18.00 11.79
C ASN A 584 -4.61 18.55 10.37
N MET A 585 -4.48 17.65 9.39
CA MET A 585 -3.98 17.93 8.05
C MET A 585 -2.60 18.59 8.06
N VAL A 586 -1.76 18.27 9.06
CA VAL A 586 -0.35 18.67 9.09
C VAL A 586 0.47 17.61 8.34
N PRO A 587 1.26 18.00 7.34
CA PRO A 587 2.08 17.04 6.61
C PRO A 587 3.30 16.63 7.42
N LYS A 588 3.51 15.32 7.54
CA LYS A 588 4.73 14.74 8.09
C LYS A 588 5.41 13.84 7.07
N ILE A 589 6.73 13.92 7.06
CA ILE A 589 7.60 13.22 6.11
C ILE A 589 7.78 11.77 6.56
N SER A 590 7.75 10.81 5.63
CA SER A 590 7.85 9.37 5.89
C SER A 590 8.58 8.61 4.77
N GLY A 591 8.83 7.32 4.98
CA GLY A 591 9.45 6.43 3.98
C GLY A 591 10.97 6.47 4.01
N PHE A 592 11.55 6.37 5.23
CA PHE A 592 12.98 6.47 5.52
C PHE A 592 13.81 5.25 5.09
N GLY A 593 13.21 4.20 4.50
CA GLY A 593 13.91 3.03 3.95
C GLY A 593 14.93 3.30 2.83
N LEU A 594 15.04 4.54 2.35
CA LEU A 594 16.10 5.03 1.46
C LEU A 594 17.02 6.08 2.12
N ALA A 595 16.65 6.61 3.29
CA ALA A 595 17.33 7.71 3.96
C ALA A 595 18.57 7.23 4.73
N ARG A 596 19.60 8.08 4.83
CA ARG A 596 20.84 7.80 5.58
C ARG A 596 21.43 9.08 6.17
N CYS A 597 22.11 8.96 7.31
CA CYS A 597 22.92 10.02 7.90
C CYS A 597 24.26 10.14 7.16
N ALA A 598 24.43 11.21 6.38
CA ALA A 598 25.61 11.46 5.55
C ALA A 598 25.57 12.89 4.96
N GLU A 599 26.72 13.52 4.75
CA GLU A 599 26.80 14.79 4.01
C GLU A 599 26.64 14.57 2.49
N VAL A 600 27.26 13.50 1.97
CA VAL A 600 27.20 13.07 0.57
C VAL A 600 27.11 11.55 0.52
N ILE A 601 26.19 11.02 -0.29
CA ILE A 601 26.06 9.59 -0.57
C ILE A 601 26.41 9.37 -2.04
N VAL A 602 27.34 8.46 -2.32
CA VAL A 602 27.68 7.99 -3.68
C VAL A 602 27.56 6.47 -3.69
N GLU A 603 26.48 5.97 -4.30
CA GLU A 603 26.16 4.54 -4.32
C GLU A 603 26.17 3.97 -5.74
N LYS A 604 26.65 2.74 -5.90
CA LYS A 604 26.32 1.94 -7.11
C LYS A 604 24.82 1.61 -7.07
N PRO A 605 24.09 1.62 -8.20
CA PRO A 605 22.65 1.36 -8.22
C PRO A 605 22.33 -0.06 -7.70
N LYS A 606 21.34 -0.17 -6.80
CA LYS A 606 20.87 -1.41 -6.17
C LYS A 606 19.39 -1.66 -6.53
N LYS A 607 18.87 -2.87 -6.25
CA LYS A 607 17.45 -3.24 -6.49
C LYS A 607 16.42 -2.22 -5.96
N LEU A 608 16.69 -1.64 -4.78
CA LEU A 608 15.88 -0.57 -4.18
C LEU A 608 16.52 0.78 -4.50
N PHE A 609 15.78 1.66 -5.20
CA PHE A 609 16.29 2.92 -5.74
C PHE A 609 15.21 4.03 -5.73
N PRO A 610 15.58 5.32 -5.63
CA PRO A 610 14.63 6.43 -5.67
C PRO A 610 13.78 6.51 -6.96
N PRO A 611 12.51 6.97 -6.90
CA PRO A 611 11.68 7.21 -8.08
C PRO A 611 12.28 8.29 -9.02
N PRO A 612 12.66 7.97 -10.28
CA PRO A 612 13.47 8.87 -11.11
C PRO A 612 12.86 10.24 -11.43
N ARG A 613 11.51 10.36 -11.41
CA ARG A 613 10.80 11.61 -11.71
C ARG A 613 10.99 12.72 -10.67
N TRP A 614 11.49 12.38 -9.48
CA TRP A 614 11.80 13.33 -8.40
C TRP A 614 13.29 13.59 -8.23
N MET A 615 14.16 12.82 -8.88
CA MET A 615 15.61 12.88 -8.68
C MET A 615 16.25 14.13 -9.30
N ALA A 616 17.28 14.64 -8.63
CA ALA A 616 18.13 15.71 -9.14
C ALA A 616 19.07 15.22 -10.26
N LEU A 617 19.62 16.16 -11.04
CA LEU A 617 20.46 15.82 -12.20
C LEU A 617 21.74 15.06 -11.80
N GLU A 618 22.42 15.47 -10.72
CA GLU A 618 23.57 14.76 -10.17
C GLU A 618 23.21 13.35 -9.65
N SER A 619 22.01 13.18 -9.11
CA SER A 619 21.51 11.88 -8.66
C SER A 619 21.20 10.96 -9.84
N LEU A 620 20.68 11.50 -10.95
CA LEU A 620 20.40 10.75 -12.18
C LEU A 620 21.68 10.38 -12.96
N LYS A 621 22.73 11.22 -12.92
CA LYS A 621 24.00 11.01 -13.62
C LYS A 621 24.98 10.12 -12.86
N THR A 622 25.26 10.45 -11.61
CA THR A 622 26.39 9.90 -10.84
C THR A 622 25.95 9.22 -9.55
N ASN A 623 24.65 8.97 -9.37
CA ASN A 623 24.06 8.40 -8.15
C ASN A 623 24.49 9.14 -6.87
N THR A 624 24.72 10.45 -7.00
CA THR A 624 25.15 11.33 -5.92
C THR A 624 23.93 11.93 -5.25
N PHE A 625 23.81 11.78 -3.93
CA PHE A 625 22.72 12.34 -3.14
C PHE A 625 23.29 13.24 -2.03
N THR A 626 22.61 14.34 -1.77
CA THR A 626 22.95 15.36 -0.77
C THR A 626 21.66 16.03 -0.25
N SER A 627 21.73 16.85 0.79
CA SER A 627 20.59 17.71 1.17
C SER A 627 20.12 18.63 0.02
N LYS A 628 20.96 18.92 -0.98
CA LYS A 628 20.61 19.69 -2.18
C LYS A 628 19.90 18.88 -3.26
N SER A 629 20.04 17.54 -3.30
CA SER A 629 19.21 16.69 -4.18
C SER A 629 17.81 16.52 -3.61
N ASP A 630 17.66 16.52 -2.27
CA ASP A 630 16.35 16.58 -1.63
C ASP A 630 15.65 17.92 -1.88
N VAL A 631 16.38 19.06 -1.93
CA VAL A 631 15.78 20.37 -2.32
C VAL A 631 15.19 20.33 -3.74
N TRP A 632 15.84 19.67 -4.69
CA TRP A 632 15.29 19.47 -6.04
C TRP A 632 14.02 18.63 -5.99
N SER A 633 14.05 17.52 -5.26
CA SER A 633 12.91 16.62 -5.05
C SER A 633 11.73 17.36 -4.41
N PHE A 634 12.01 18.24 -3.44
CA PHE A 634 11.04 19.14 -2.84
C PHE A 634 10.47 20.16 -3.85
N GLY A 635 11.26 20.65 -4.80
CA GLY A 635 10.77 21.46 -5.92
C GLY A 635 9.73 20.71 -6.77
N ILE A 636 9.93 19.41 -7.01
CA ILE A 636 8.95 18.55 -7.68
C ILE A 636 7.69 18.35 -6.81
N LEU A 637 7.85 18.19 -5.49
CA LEU A 637 6.72 18.17 -4.54
C LEU A 637 5.91 19.48 -4.54
N LEU A 638 6.56 20.65 -4.63
CA LEU A 638 5.86 21.93 -4.80
C LEU A 638 4.98 21.92 -6.06
N TRP A 639 5.47 21.31 -7.15
CA TRP A 639 4.70 21.17 -8.38
C TRP A 639 3.54 20.16 -8.23
N GLU A 640 3.74 19.03 -7.54
CA GLU A 640 2.65 18.09 -7.21
C GLU A 640 1.56 18.77 -6.37
N ILE A 641 1.94 19.60 -5.39
CA ILE A 641 1.02 20.39 -4.56
C ILE A 641 0.25 21.41 -5.42
N SER A 642 0.95 22.24 -6.20
CA SER A 642 0.33 23.29 -7.01
C SER A 642 -0.49 22.78 -8.21
N SER A 643 -0.22 21.56 -8.67
CA SER A 643 -1.02 20.87 -9.71
C SER A 643 -2.11 19.97 -9.12
N VAL A 644 -2.36 20.06 -7.81
CA VAL A 644 -3.40 19.31 -7.09
C VAL A 644 -3.26 17.80 -7.36
N GLY A 645 -2.04 17.28 -7.22
CA GLY A 645 -1.70 15.86 -7.31
C GLY A 645 -1.43 15.32 -8.71
N ALA A 646 -1.11 16.15 -9.71
CA ALA A 646 -0.77 15.67 -11.06
C ALA A 646 0.55 14.88 -11.08
N THR A 647 0.73 14.03 -12.10
CA THR A 647 1.92 13.18 -12.24
C THR A 647 3.10 13.97 -12.85
N PRO A 648 4.25 14.13 -12.17
CA PRO A 648 5.39 14.88 -12.72
C PRO A 648 5.94 14.26 -14.00
N TYR A 649 6.18 15.12 -15.01
CA TYR A 649 6.70 14.73 -16.33
C TYR A 649 5.84 13.69 -17.07
N ALA A 650 4.50 13.74 -16.94
CA ALA A 650 3.58 12.85 -17.67
C ALA A 650 3.93 12.76 -19.18
N GLY A 651 3.75 11.57 -19.77
CA GLY A 651 4.17 11.27 -21.15
C GLY A 651 5.69 11.10 -21.37
N ILE A 652 6.57 11.65 -20.52
CA ILE A 652 8.02 11.56 -20.68
C ILE A 652 8.56 10.26 -20.06
N LYS A 653 9.40 9.52 -20.81
CA LYS A 653 10.11 8.31 -20.34
C LYS A 653 11.22 8.69 -19.35
N SER A 654 11.25 8.03 -18.19
CA SER A 654 12.18 8.31 -17.08
C SER A 654 13.66 8.32 -17.48
N THR A 655 14.07 7.43 -18.39
CA THR A 655 15.44 7.34 -18.92
C THR A 655 15.90 8.59 -19.67
N SER A 656 14.98 9.41 -20.18
CA SER A 656 15.30 10.65 -20.91
C SER A 656 15.40 11.90 -20.02
N LEU A 657 15.11 11.78 -18.72
CA LEU A 657 15.03 12.95 -17.82
C LEU A 657 16.38 13.65 -17.63
N GLY A 658 17.49 12.88 -17.48
CA GLY A 658 18.83 13.44 -17.33
C GLY A 658 19.19 14.38 -18.50
N THR A 659 19.16 13.86 -19.72
CA THR A 659 19.44 14.64 -20.95
C THR A 659 18.48 15.79 -21.17
N ARG A 660 17.22 15.68 -20.74
CA ARG A 660 16.28 16.82 -20.77
C ARG A 660 16.69 17.91 -19.77
N PHE A 661 17.09 17.54 -18.56
CA PHE A 661 17.49 18.50 -17.53
C PHE A 661 18.82 19.21 -17.85
N GLU A 662 19.76 18.52 -18.53
CA GLU A 662 20.96 19.14 -19.13
C GLU A 662 20.60 20.19 -20.18
N ASN A 663 19.65 19.88 -21.06
CA ASN A 663 19.13 20.82 -22.06
C ASN A 663 18.14 21.85 -21.46
N GLY A 664 18.32 22.23 -20.18
CA GLY A 664 17.55 23.27 -19.49
C GLY A 664 16.07 22.95 -19.22
N TYR A 665 15.53 21.82 -19.68
CA TYR A 665 14.10 21.52 -19.53
C TYR A 665 13.69 21.33 -18.06
N ARG A 666 12.55 21.91 -17.68
CA ARG A 666 11.92 21.84 -16.35
C ARG A 666 10.40 21.69 -16.53
N LEU A 667 9.67 21.41 -15.45
CA LEU A 667 8.21 21.32 -15.50
C LEU A 667 7.59 22.69 -15.85
N PRO A 668 6.54 22.76 -16.67
CA PRO A 668 5.79 23.99 -16.90
C PRO A 668 5.03 24.42 -15.63
N LYS A 669 4.70 25.71 -15.53
CA LYS A 669 3.84 26.24 -14.47
C LYS A 669 2.43 25.60 -14.56
N PRO A 670 1.86 25.04 -13.48
CA PRO A 670 0.45 24.63 -13.45
C PRO A 670 -0.49 25.82 -13.57
N ASP A 671 -1.65 25.65 -14.22
CA ASP A 671 -2.54 26.76 -14.58
C ASP A 671 -3.07 27.56 -13.38
N SER A 672 -3.34 26.89 -12.26
CA SER A 672 -3.76 27.50 -10.98
C SER A 672 -2.60 27.91 -10.05
N CYS A 673 -1.34 27.85 -10.50
CA CYS A 673 -0.19 28.15 -9.65
C CYS A 673 0.09 29.66 -9.56
N ASN A 674 0.43 30.14 -8.35
CA ASN A 674 1.01 31.47 -8.16
C ASN A 674 2.46 31.52 -8.71
N ASP A 675 2.80 32.58 -9.45
CA ASP A 675 4.14 32.83 -10.01
C ASP A 675 5.25 32.89 -8.95
N GLU A 676 4.98 33.39 -7.74
CA GLU A 676 5.96 33.40 -6.66
C GLU A 676 6.35 31.96 -6.26
N ILE A 677 5.37 31.05 -6.18
CA ILE A 677 5.60 29.64 -5.85
C ILE A 677 6.37 28.96 -6.99
N TYR A 678 6.00 29.22 -8.24
CA TYR A 678 6.73 28.68 -9.40
C TYR A 678 8.16 29.21 -9.50
N GLY A 679 8.41 30.48 -9.18
CA GLY A 679 9.74 31.06 -9.06
C GLY A 679 10.58 30.45 -7.92
N LEU A 680 9.96 29.90 -6.89
CA LEU A 680 10.64 29.07 -5.89
C LEU A 680 10.93 27.65 -6.43
N MET A 681 10.03 27.03 -7.20
CA MET A 681 10.32 25.76 -7.88
C MET A 681 11.54 25.89 -8.80
N GLN A 682 11.62 26.97 -9.58
CA GLN A 682 12.76 27.28 -10.45
C GLN A 682 14.07 27.49 -9.66
N GLN A 683 14.02 28.03 -8.44
CA GLN A 683 15.18 28.10 -7.53
C GLN A 683 15.57 26.71 -6.99
N CYS A 684 14.60 25.84 -6.69
CA CYS A 684 14.87 24.45 -6.29
C CYS A 684 15.46 23.60 -7.43
N TRP A 685 15.16 23.92 -8.69
CA TRP A 685 15.63 23.20 -9.89
C TRP A 685 16.85 23.83 -10.59
N GLN A 686 17.62 24.69 -9.91
CA GLN A 686 18.91 25.15 -10.41
C GLN A 686 19.84 23.94 -10.66
N GLU A 687 20.58 23.96 -11.77
CA GLU A 687 21.38 22.81 -12.19
C GLU A 687 22.48 22.51 -11.17
N ASN A 688 23.30 23.51 -10.85
CA ASN A 688 24.30 23.45 -9.79
C ASN A 688 23.63 23.30 -8.41
N PRO A 689 23.92 22.22 -7.64
CA PRO A 689 23.35 22.01 -6.31
C PRO A 689 23.66 23.14 -5.30
N LYS A 690 24.76 23.89 -5.49
CA LYS A 690 25.14 24.98 -4.58
C LYS A 690 24.16 26.15 -4.64
N ASP A 691 23.64 26.47 -5.82
CA ASP A 691 22.79 27.64 -6.07
C ASP A 691 21.33 27.42 -5.65
N ARG A 692 20.91 26.14 -5.51
CA ARG A 692 19.61 25.77 -4.92
C ARG A 692 19.49 26.30 -3.49
N PRO A 693 18.36 26.90 -3.07
CA PRO A 693 18.20 27.42 -1.71
C PRO A 693 18.26 26.29 -0.68
N PRO A 694 18.95 26.46 0.48
CA PRO A 694 18.85 25.48 1.57
C PRO A 694 17.43 25.48 2.16
N PHE A 695 17.00 24.37 2.75
CA PHE A 695 15.63 24.23 3.28
C PHE A 695 15.21 25.35 4.25
N LYS A 696 16.14 25.87 5.06
CA LYS A 696 15.89 27.07 5.91
C LYS A 696 15.45 28.31 5.13
N LYS A 697 16.00 28.54 3.93
CA LYS A 697 15.58 29.62 3.03
C LYS A 697 14.26 29.28 2.33
N VAL A 698 14.08 28.03 1.88
CA VAL A 698 12.84 27.53 1.27
C VAL A 698 11.64 27.70 2.21
N ALA A 699 11.77 27.26 3.45
CA ALA A 699 10.74 27.40 4.48
C ALA A 699 10.43 28.88 4.78
N SER A 700 11.45 29.73 4.93
CA SER A 700 11.26 31.18 5.15
C SER A 700 10.53 31.88 4.00
N ILE A 701 10.81 31.52 2.74
CA ILE A 701 10.12 32.06 1.56
C ILE A 701 8.64 31.63 1.55
N LEU A 702 8.37 30.34 1.73
CA LEU A 702 7.00 29.81 1.78
C LEU A 702 6.20 30.38 2.96
N GLU A 703 6.85 30.63 4.10
CA GLU A 703 6.23 31.31 5.24
C GLU A 703 5.82 32.74 4.90
N GLY A 704 6.67 33.48 4.18
CA GLY A 704 6.38 34.84 3.70
C GLY A 704 5.14 34.87 2.80
N MET A 705 5.11 34.01 1.78
CA MET A 705 3.96 33.85 0.88
C MET A 705 2.68 33.47 1.67
N ALA A 706 2.79 32.52 2.60
CA ALA A 706 1.66 32.03 3.41
C ALA A 706 1.12 33.09 4.39
N LYS A 707 1.94 34.08 4.76
CA LYS A 707 1.54 35.26 5.55
C LYS A 707 0.89 36.33 4.65
N GLY A 708 1.48 36.64 3.50
CA GLY A 708 0.95 37.63 2.54
C GLY A 708 -0.45 37.28 2.02
N HIS A 709 -0.67 36.01 1.64
CA HIS A 709 -1.97 35.55 1.14
C HIS A 709 -3.10 35.70 2.19
N LYS A 710 -2.77 35.69 3.49
CA LYS A 710 -3.75 35.91 4.58
C LYS A 710 -4.16 37.39 4.73
N GLN A 711 -3.33 38.34 4.29
CA GLN A 711 -3.63 39.77 4.36
C GLN A 711 -4.53 40.26 3.22
N GLN A 712 -4.32 39.78 1.99
CA GLN A 712 -5.13 40.21 0.83
C GLN A 712 -6.63 39.90 0.99
N ARG A 713 -6.99 38.73 1.56
CA ARG A 713 -8.40 38.35 1.78
C ARG A 713 -9.14 39.25 2.77
N TYR A 714 -8.44 39.96 3.66
CA TYR A 714 -9.05 40.90 4.61
C TYR A 714 -9.54 42.21 3.96
N ILE A 715 -8.99 42.60 2.81
CA ILE A 715 -9.29 43.90 2.17
C ILE A 715 -10.60 43.84 1.36
N GLN A 716 -10.99 42.67 0.85
CA GLN A 716 -12.15 42.52 -0.04
C GLN A 716 -13.52 42.39 0.67
N MET A 717 -13.56 42.29 2.01
CA MET A 717 -14.77 41.97 2.78
C MET A 717 -15.46 43.18 3.42
N SER A 718 -15.64 44.30 2.70
CA SER A 718 -16.37 45.47 3.24
C SER A 718 -17.06 46.35 2.19
N PRO A 719 -18.37 46.12 1.95
CA PRO A 719 -19.30 47.14 1.49
C PRO A 719 -20.19 47.63 2.66
N ARG A 720 -20.37 48.94 2.80
CA ARG A 720 -21.44 49.52 3.63
C ARG A 720 -22.45 50.21 2.72
N SER A 721 -23.73 50.17 3.11
CA SER A 721 -24.85 50.57 2.28
C SER A 721 -25.05 52.08 2.23
N GLU A 722 -25.09 52.65 1.02
CA GLU A 722 -25.82 53.88 0.71
C GLU A 722 -26.78 53.60 -0.46
N THR A 723 -27.99 54.16 -0.40
CA THR A 723 -29.06 53.87 -1.36
C THR A 723 -29.09 54.91 -2.49
N PRO A 724 -29.05 54.51 -3.77
CA PRO A 724 -29.18 55.46 -4.87
C PRO A 724 -30.64 55.90 -5.01
N HIS A 725 -30.90 57.20 -4.86
CA HIS A 725 -32.18 57.79 -5.28
C HIS A 725 -32.28 57.73 -6.82
N TYR A 726 -33.31 57.03 -7.32
CA TYR A 726 -33.62 57.01 -8.76
C TYR A 726 -34.16 58.38 -9.21
N LEU A 727 -33.43 59.07 -10.08
CA LEU A 727 -33.97 60.15 -10.91
C LEU A 727 -34.68 59.53 -12.12
N ASN A 728 -35.99 59.74 -12.20
CA ASN A 728 -36.77 59.32 -13.37
C ASN A 728 -36.50 60.26 -14.56
N ILE A 729 -36.13 59.68 -15.70
CA ILE A 729 -36.21 60.33 -17.02
C ILE A 729 -36.98 59.39 -17.94
N ARG A 730 -38.02 59.89 -18.59
CA ARG A 730 -38.77 59.19 -19.65
C ARG A 730 -38.26 59.62 -21.03
N PRO A 731 -38.28 58.76 -22.05
CA PRO A 731 -38.09 59.16 -23.44
C PRO A 731 -39.36 59.80 -24.03
N ASP A 732 -39.17 60.58 -25.11
CA ASP A 732 -40.10 61.07 -26.15
C ASP A 732 -41.35 61.87 -25.67
N GLN A 733 -41.66 63.08 -26.17
CA GLN A 733 -41.81 63.48 -27.58
C GLN A 733 -41.77 65.02 -27.80
N ASP A 734 -41.35 65.41 -29.02
CA ASP A 734 -41.83 66.50 -29.90
C ASP A 734 -41.82 68.02 -29.55
N ASP A 735 -41.75 68.78 -30.65
CA ASP A 735 -42.11 70.19 -30.91
C ASP A 735 -41.23 71.38 -30.45
N LYS A 736 -40.64 72.04 -31.47
CA LYS A 736 -40.15 73.44 -31.62
C LYS A 736 -38.71 73.79 -31.27
#